data_AF-A0A1S9DKT0-F1
#
_entry.id   AF-A0A1S9DKT0-F1
#
_cell.length_a   1.000
_cell.length_b   1.000
_cell.length_c   1.000
_cell.angle_alpha   90.00
_cell.angle_beta   90.00
_cell.angle_gamma   90.00
#
_symmetry.space_group_name_H-M   'P 1'
#
loop_
_entity.id
_entity.type
_entity.pdbx_description
1 polymer ?
#
loop_
_entity_poly.entity_id
_entity_poly.type
_entity_poly.pdbx_seq_one_letter_code
_entity_poly.pdbx_strand_id
1 'polypeptide(L)'
;MVLLTHDQYTIAWICALPLEMAAACAMLTKAHTPLSKASTDPNAYELGELNGYFIVIACLPAGVYGKVSAATLVSRMRSTFPRLQFGLMVGIGGGVPSNSNDIRLGDVVVSKPVGKYTGVIQYDYGKAVQGGQFEPTGALNKPPQALLAHISRFQAKQMTGGEEDLSKIISEVLERNPEMKKRFSPPEQDTDVLFHSSYHHGKKGDTCETCDKEQLVKRQRRDTRAPFIHYGLIASGDQVMKDSETRDRLAQRHGILCFEMEAAGLMDDLSTLVIRGICDYCDSHKQKDWQGYAALTAAAYAKLLLSVVPACPMDVDSPKSHKGRHWVVSLARNPRFVGRQDEIAQLEELLTMQDGPKRIAITGLGGIGKTQVALEVAYRIRDRDKECSVFWVPCTSHGMIEQTFVNIAQTLGLHDVKPAEVKEQIKVCLSSERAGKWLLIFDNADNSEMWLTGNDTTPALEDFLPMSDQGHILFTTRNGELAVDLTGSNIISVPDVDKETASSILENLLLQKHLLEDHITTVILLEQLAFLPLAIAQASAYINKKRLTLSAYLTLLQEEEDDAVELLSEDFRDPGRYKDIQNPVITTWLISFKQIQHQDQLAADYLSFMACINPRNIPHSLLPPQSSSKRTLDALGLLNAYSFTTSQGPDISMHRLVHIATRNWLRKNGLFSHWVRRVADRIDKAFPNDHYTNRALWREYLPHGLALVHDSEFIVQRGRYINLVGKIADCLTSDARYHEAEALYKTLIRINQNRDGLEHTTTLVSIAKLASTYRSQGRWHEAEQLDIQVLETCEIELGPIHPYTLASLGNLASTYWEQGRSNEAENLEVQLIKTFKKFFGVEHPNTLVSMSNLASTYRSKGQWNEAERLDIEVLETMKTVLGTEHPSTLTSMNNLASTYWNQGRWNEAEELWVQVVEKRKAVLGVEHHDTLTGIGNLAATYWEQGRGHEAEKLEVQVMETMKIVLGAEHPDTLTSMANLAHTWEALGNLQDALDLIGKCSELSREVLGPDHPAARSTFRSLDNWINKYGLYPNCTAPAAPTEIQRSQYL
;
A
#
# COMPACT_ATOMS: atom_id res chain seq x y z
N MET A 1 -15.80 52.17 -38.52
CA MET A 1 -16.91 51.21 -38.33
C MET A 1 -16.35 50.03 -37.57
N VAL A 2 -16.83 49.78 -36.36
CA VAL A 2 -16.48 48.55 -35.61
C VAL A 2 -17.24 47.41 -36.30
N LEU A 3 -16.52 46.41 -36.83
CA LEU A 3 -17.13 45.19 -37.35
C LEU A 3 -17.73 44.43 -36.18
N LEU A 4 -19.06 44.32 -36.16
CA LEU A 4 -19.75 43.52 -35.15
C LEU A 4 -19.56 42.03 -35.45
N THR A 5 -19.29 41.22 -34.42
CA THR A 5 -19.11 39.77 -34.54
C THR A 5 -20.11 39.02 -33.68
N HIS A 6 -20.36 37.75 -34.00
CA HIS A 6 -21.31 36.91 -33.26
C HIS A 6 -20.97 36.81 -31.76
N ASP A 7 -19.69 36.78 -31.40
CA ASP A 7 -19.20 36.69 -30.01
C ASP A 7 -19.56 37.89 -29.13
N GLN A 8 -20.01 39.00 -29.69
CA GLN A 8 -20.35 40.18 -28.91
C GLN A 8 -21.77 40.12 -28.34
N TYR A 9 -22.62 39.22 -28.85
CA TYR A 9 -24.00 39.09 -28.42
C TYR A 9 -24.11 38.14 -27.23
N THR A 10 -24.66 38.65 -26.13
CA THR A 10 -24.64 37.97 -24.82
C THR A 10 -26.02 37.62 -24.29
N ILE A 11 -27.09 38.17 -24.85
CA ILE A 11 -28.47 37.89 -24.41
C ILE A 11 -29.30 37.35 -25.56
N ALA A 12 -29.94 36.21 -25.33
CA ALA A 12 -30.95 35.65 -26.24
C ALA A 12 -32.33 36.12 -25.82
N TRP A 13 -33.10 36.71 -26.73
CA TRP A 13 -34.48 37.11 -26.52
C TRP A 13 -35.38 36.29 -27.45
N ILE A 14 -36.14 35.36 -26.86
CA ILE A 14 -36.87 34.33 -27.58
C ILE A 14 -38.37 34.64 -27.52
N CYS A 15 -39.00 34.66 -28.70
CA CYS A 15 -40.42 34.91 -28.89
C CYS A 15 -41.08 33.71 -29.58
N ALA A 16 -42.32 33.39 -29.21
CA ALA A 16 -43.13 32.36 -29.83
C ALA A 16 -43.91 32.88 -31.06
N LEU A 17 -44.32 34.14 -31.04
CA LEU A 17 -45.19 34.75 -32.07
C LEU A 17 -44.56 35.99 -32.74
N PRO A 18 -44.86 36.25 -34.02
CA PRO A 18 -44.38 37.46 -34.70
C PRO A 18 -44.78 38.78 -34.01
N LEU A 19 -45.93 38.83 -33.33
CA LEU A 19 -46.35 40.01 -32.58
C LEU A 19 -45.46 40.26 -31.35
N GLU A 20 -44.93 39.20 -30.73
CA GLU A 20 -44.04 39.28 -29.58
C GLU A 20 -42.65 39.76 -30.04
N MET A 21 -42.18 39.23 -31.17
CA MET A 21 -40.94 39.68 -31.81
C MET A 21 -41.02 41.16 -32.21
N ALA A 22 -42.15 41.62 -32.73
CA ALA A 22 -42.37 43.04 -33.03
C ALA A 22 -42.29 43.93 -31.78
N ALA A 23 -42.90 43.49 -30.66
CA ALA A 23 -42.78 44.18 -29.38
C ALA A 23 -41.33 44.19 -28.86
N ALA A 24 -40.60 43.08 -28.97
CA ALA A 24 -39.20 42.97 -28.57
C ALA A 24 -38.28 43.89 -29.39
N CYS A 25 -38.43 43.91 -30.72
CA CYS A 25 -37.65 44.76 -31.60
C CYS A 25 -37.88 46.26 -31.30
N ALA A 26 -39.12 46.64 -30.95
CA ALA A 26 -39.45 48.01 -30.58
C ALA A 26 -38.80 48.47 -29.26
N MET A 27 -38.32 47.53 -28.42
CA MET A 27 -37.61 47.85 -27.18
C MET A 27 -36.15 48.27 -27.40
N LEU A 28 -35.52 47.82 -28.50
CA LEU A 28 -34.11 48.07 -28.79
C LEU A 28 -33.80 49.57 -28.88
N THR A 29 -32.65 49.95 -28.34
CA THR A 29 -32.14 51.32 -28.47
C THR A 29 -31.60 51.52 -29.89
N LYS A 30 -30.89 50.51 -30.42
CA LYS A 30 -30.26 50.52 -31.74
C LYS A 30 -30.37 49.14 -32.40
N ALA A 31 -30.77 49.11 -33.68
CA ALA A 31 -30.75 47.90 -34.49
C ALA A 31 -29.37 47.73 -35.16
N HIS A 32 -28.90 46.49 -35.24
CA HIS A 32 -27.65 46.10 -35.90
C HIS A 32 -27.94 45.43 -37.25
N THR A 33 -27.04 45.55 -38.22
CA THR A 33 -27.16 44.86 -39.50
C THR A 33 -27.01 43.34 -39.29
N PRO A 34 -27.78 42.50 -40.01
CA PRO A 34 -27.66 41.05 -39.92
C PRO A 34 -26.22 40.56 -40.19
N LEU A 35 -25.75 39.58 -39.40
CA LEU A 35 -24.44 38.95 -39.58
C LEU A 35 -24.55 37.70 -40.49
N SER A 36 -23.44 37.33 -41.15
CA SER A 36 -23.39 36.14 -42.01
C SER A 36 -23.44 34.85 -41.20
N LYS A 37 -24.43 33.99 -41.45
CA LYS A 37 -24.61 32.70 -40.76
C LYS A 37 -24.21 31.51 -41.63
N ALA A 38 -23.87 30.39 -40.97
CA ALA A 38 -23.63 29.12 -41.65
C ALA A 38 -24.91 28.58 -42.31
N SER A 39 -24.79 27.85 -43.42
CA SER A 39 -25.93 27.25 -44.14
C SER A 39 -26.71 26.21 -43.31
N THR A 40 -26.14 25.76 -42.20
CA THR A 40 -26.71 24.78 -41.27
C THR A 40 -27.69 25.39 -40.26
N ASP A 41 -27.80 26.72 -40.17
CA ASP A 41 -28.72 27.42 -39.26
C ASP A 41 -29.90 28.07 -40.01
N PRO A 42 -31.10 27.47 -39.98
CA PRO A 42 -32.27 28.01 -40.68
C PRO A 42 -32.92 29.21 -39.97
N ASN A 43 -32.53 29.54 -38.73
CA ASN A 43 -33.22 30.56 -37.94
C ASN A 43 -33.03 31.98 -38.48
N ALA A 44 -34.03 32.84 -38.28
CA ALA A 44 -33.94 34.27 -38.55
C ALA A 44 -33.68 35.03 -37.25
N TYR A 45 -32.70 35.94 -37.26
CA TYR A 45 -32.27 36.72 -36.11
C TYR A 45 -32.41 38.22 -36.39
N GLU A 46 -33.00 38.94 -35.45
CA GLU A 46 -32.89 40.40 -35.36
C GLU A 46 -31.85 40.73 -34.30
N LEU A 47 -30.92 41.63 -34.66
CA LEU A 47 -29.77 41.95 -33.83
C LEU A 47 -29.87 43.39 -33.37
N GLY A 48 -29.52 43.67 -32.11
CA GLY A 48 -29.50 45.05 -31.65
C GLY A 48 -28.85 45.24 -30.29
N GLU A 49 -28.97 46.47 -29.80
CA GLU A 49 -28.43 46.90 -28.52
C GLU A 49 -29.55 47.46 -27.63
N LEU A 50 -29.48 47.10 -26.34
CA LEU A 50 -30.34 47.63 -25.30
C LEU A 50 -29.52 47.89 -24.04
N ASN A 51 -29.39 49.16 -23.64
CA ASN A 51 -28.66 49.59 -22.44
C ASN A 51 -27.25 48.98 -22.30
N GLY A 52 -26.49 48.92 -23.41
CA GLY A 52 -25.14 48.36 -23.45
C GLY A 52 -25.06 46.84 -23.63
N TYR A 53 -26.18 46.13 -23.64
CA TYR A 53 -26.23 44.70 -23.98
C TYR A 53 -26.47 44.49 -25.47
N PHE A 54 -25.74 43.56 -26.08
CA PHE A 54 -26.00 43.13 -27.45
C PHE A 54 -26.92 41.90 -27.41
N ILE A 55 -28.09 42.06 -28.03
CA ILE A 55 -29.23 41.14 -27.94
C ILE A 55 -29.47 40.48 -29.29
N VAL A 56 -29.67 39.17 -29.26
CA VAL A 56 -30.17 38.36 -30.38
C VAL A 56 -31.64 38.08 -30.14
N ILE A 57 -32.51 38.60 -31.00
CA ILE A 57 -33.94 38.33 -30.96
C ILE A 57 -34.26 37.25 -32.01
N ALA A 58 -35.01 36.22 -31.62
CA ALA A 58 -35.51 35.21 -32.54
C ALA A 58 -36.97 34.85 -32.26
N CYS A 59 -37.71 34.55 -33.32
CA CYS A 59 -39.07 34.02 -33.24
C CYS A 59 -39.08 32.55 -33.68
N LEU A 60 -39.94 31.74 -33.04
CA LEU A 60 -40.22 30.38 -33.51
C LEU A 60 -40.76 30.38 -34.95
N PRO A 61 -40.50 29.31 -35.74
CA PRO A 61 -40.99 29.21 -37.11
C PRO A 61 -42.52 29.36 -37.18
N ALA A 62 -43.00 30.07 -38.20
CA ALA A 62 -44.42 30.35 -38.36
C ALA A 62 -45.26 29.06 -38.37
N GLY A 63 -46.21 28.94 -37.43
CA GLY A 63 -47.08 27.77 -37.31
C GLY A 63 -46.49 26.58 -36.54
N VAL A 64 -45.24 26.67 -36.05
CA VAL A 64 -44.56 25.61 -35.29
C VAL A 64 -44.25 26.10 -33.88
N TYR A 65 -45.12 25.78 -32.93
CA TYR A 65 -45.00 26.16 -31.52
C TYR A 65 -44.68 24.93 -30.65
N GLY A 66 -44.36 25.17 -29.38
CA GLY A 66 -44.12 24.14 -28.38
C GLY A 66 -42.65 23.94 -28.02
N LYS A 67 -42.43 23.21 -26.92
CA LYS A 67 -41.13 22.96 -26.28
C LYS A 67 -40.02 22.50 -27.25
N VAL A 68 -40.32 21.57 -28.17
CA VAL A 68 -39.33 21.01 -29.11
C VAL A 68 -38.82 22.06 -30.12
N SER A 69 -39.71 22.93 -30.59
CA SER A 69 -39.37 24.03 -31.51
C SER A 69 -38.44 25.02 -30.82
N ALA A 70 -38.75 25.36 -29.56
CA ALA A 70 -37.92 26.25 -28.76
C ALA A 70 -36.53 25.67 -28.44
N ALA A 71 -36.45 24.39 -28.06
CA ALA A 71 -35.18 23.68 -27.84
C ALA A 71 -34.28 23.74 -29.10
N THR A 72 -34.86 23.41 -30.26
CA THR A 72 -34.15 23.40 -31.53
C THR A 72 -33.64 24.79 -31.92
N LEU A 73 -34.45 25.83 -31.72
CA LEU A 73 -34.06 27.21 -31.98
C LEU A 73 -32.89 27.63 -31.10
N VAL A 74 -32.94 27.34 -29.79
CA VAL A 74 -31.89 27.73 -28.84
C VAL A 74 -30.59 26.97 -29.07
N SER A 75 -30.66 25.66 -29.34
CA SER A 75 -29.49 24.84 -29.67
C SER A 75 -28.71 25.40 -30.86
N ARG A 76 -29.40 25.78 -31.94
CA ARG A 76 -28.79 26.41 -33.12
C ARG A 76 -28.31 27.83 -32.81
N MET A 77 -29.08 28.61 -32.06
CA MET A 77 -28.70 29.97 -31.65
C MET A 77 -27.41 29.97 -30.83
N ARG A 78 -27.20 29.03 -29.90
CA ARG A 78 -25.94 28.89 -29.13
C ARG A 78 -24.76 28.50 -30.01
N SER A 79 -24.99 27.72 -31.07
CA SER A 79 -23.95 27.42 -32.05
C SER A 79 -23.55 28.65 -32.87
N THR A 80 -24.49 29.54 -33.17
CA THR A 80 -24.25 30.75 -33.98
C THR A 80 -23.71 31.90 -33.13
N PHE A 81 -24.14 32.02 -31.86
CA PHE A 81 -23.71 33.04 -30.90
C PHE A 81 -23.14 32.37 -29.65
N PRO A 82 -21.83 32.06 -29.62
CA PRO A 82 -21.24 31.20 -28.59
C PRO A 82 -21.11 31.86 -27.21
N ARG A 83 -21.25 33.20 -27.11
CA ARG A 83 -21.13 33.97 -25.86
C ARG A 83 -22.47 34.33 -25.20
N LEU A 84 -23.57 33.69 -25.61
CA LEU A 84 -24.86 33.85 -24.94
C LEU A 84 -24.76 33.42 -23.46
N GLN A 85 -24.98 34.37 -22.55
CA GLN A 85 -24.90 34.19 -21.11
C GLN A 85 -26.21 33.68 -20.54
N PHE A 86 -27.34 34.21 -21.01
CA PHE A 86 -28.67 33.81 -20.58
C PHE A 86 -29.75 34.15 -21.61
N GLY A 87 -30.90 33.50 -21.45
CA GLY A 87 -32.08 33.76 -22.25
C GLY A 87 -33.14 34.58 -21.52
N LEU A 88 -33.93 35.32 -22.29
CA LEU A 88 -35.22 35.86 -21.90
C LEU A 88 -36.26 35.27 -22.83
N MET A 89 -37.22 34.54 -22.26
CA MET A 89 -38.38 34.10 -23.02
C MET A 89 -39.52 35.06 -22.75
N VAL A 90 -39.81 35.93 -23.72
CA VAL A 90 -40.74 37.03 -23.56
C VAL A 90 -41.86 36.90 -24.56
N GLY A 91 -43.09 36.85 -24.07
CA GLY A 91 -44.25 36.71 -24.92
C GLY A 91 -45.55 36.84 -24.15
N ILE A 92 -46.62 36.30 -24.71
CA ILE A 92 -47.94 36.27 -24.08
C ILE A 92 -48.20 34.92 -23.43
N GLY A 93 -49.04 34.91 -22.41
CA GLY A 93 -49.51 33.70 -21.74
C GLY A 93 -50.90 33.90 -21.16
N GLY A 94 -51.49 32.81 -20.71
CA GLY A 94 -52.77 32.87 -20.02
C GLY A 94 -52.56 33.07 -18.53
N GLY A 95 -53.29 33.98 -17.91
CA GLY A 95 -53.20 34.31 -16.49
C GLY A 95 -54.12 33.47 -15.63
N VAL A 96 -53.77 33.30 -14.36
CA VAL A 96 -54.60 32.59 -13.38
C VAL A 96 -54.96 33.51 -12.21
N PRO A 97 -56.11 34.20 -12.27
CA PRO A 97 -56.56 35.08 -11.19
C PRO A 97 -56.86 34.29 -9.92
N SER A 98 -56.49 34.82 -8.76
CA SER A 98 -56.84 34.25 -7.46
C SER A 98 -57.05 35.34 -6.41
N ASN A 99 -57.57 34.98 -5.22
CA ASN A 99 -57.78 35.94 -4.13
C ASN A 99 -56.47 36.57 -3.62
N SER A 100 -55.33 35.88 -3.79
CA SER A 100 -54.00 36.37 -3.37
C SER A 100 -53.26 37.11 -4.47
N ASN A 101 -53.61 36.88 -5.74
CA ASN A 101 -53.03 37.54 -6.91
C ASN A 101 -54.15 37.92 -7.88
N ASP A 102 -54.61 39.17 -7.83
CA ASP A 102 -55.58 39.72 -8.79
C ASP A 102 -54.89 39.93 -10.14
N ILE A 103 -54.67 38.87 -10.92
CA ILE A 103 -54.06 38.95 -12.25
C ILE A 103 -55.10 39.45 -13.26
N ARG A 104 -54.73 40.47 -14.04
CA ARG A 104 -55.58 41.08 -15.08
C ARG A 104 -54.95 41.05 -16.46
N LEU A 105 -55.76 41.24 -17.50
CA LEU A 105 -55.23 41.33 -18.86
C LEU A 105 -54.32 42.55 -19.00
N GLY A 106 -53.19 42.36 -19.68
CA GLY A 106 -52.11 43.34 -19.77
C GLY A 106 -51.11 43.30 -18.60
N ASP A 107 -51.42 42.65 -17.47
CA ASP A 107 -50.44 42.42 -16.40
C ASP A 107 -49.29 41.52 -16.89
N VAL A 108 -48.19 41.50 -16.15
CA VAL A 108 -47.00 40.71 -16.45
C VAL A 108 -46.76 39.68 -15.35
N VAL A 109 -46.57 38.41 -15.72
CA VAL A 109 -46.14 37.33 -14.83
C VAL A 109 -44.69 36.96 -15.14
N VAL A 110 -43.85 36.93 -14.12
CA VAL A 110 -42.41 36.64 -14.22
C VAL A 110 -42.09 35.37 -13.44
N SER A 111 -41.40 34.42 -14.06
CA SER A 111 -41.04 33.15 -13.43
C SER A 111 -40.11 33.37 -12.24
N LYS A 112 -40.49 32.86 -11.06
CA LYS A 112 -39.70 32.92 -9.82
C LYS A 112 -39.67 31.55 -9.15
N PRO A 113 -38.49 31.06 -8.69
CA PRO A 113 -38.41 29.81 -7.94
C PRO A 113 -39.28 29.84 -6.66
N VAL A 114 -40.10 28.82 -6.45
CA VAL A 114 -40.98 28.67 -5.28
C VAL A 114 -40.96 27.22 -4.80
N GLY A 115 -40.57 27.00 -3.54
CA GLY A 115 -40.48 25.68 -2.94
C GLY A 115 -39.53 24.75 -3.71
N LYS A 116 -40.04 23.60 -4.16
CA LYS A 116 -39.28 22.61 -4.94
C LYS A 116 -39.15 22.94 -6.44
N TYR A 117 -39.84 23.97 -6.93
CA TYR A 117 -39.89 24.31 -8.35
C TYR A 117 -38.93 25.46 -8.69
N THR A 118 -38.31 25.36 -9.85
CA THR A 118 -37.23 26.26 -10.30
C THR A 118 -37.72 27.54 -10.97
N GLY A 119 -39.04 27.75 -11.04
CA GLY A 119 -39.70 28.94 -11.59
C GLY A 119 -40.65 28.62 -12.73
N VAL A 120 -40.38 27.53 -13.45
CA VAL A 120 -41.26 26.95 -14.46
C VAL A 120 -41.55 25.50 -14.10
N ILE A 121 -42.78 25.04 -14.34
CA ILE A 121 -43.17 23.64 -14.14
C ILE A 121 -43.55 23.06 -15.49
N GLN A 122 -42.83 22.02 -15.93
CA GLN A 122 -43.23 21.27 -17.11
C GLN A 122 -44.43 20.37 -16.82
N TYR A 123 -45.41 20.36 -17.72
CA TYR A 123 -46.53 19.43 -17.69
C TYR A 123 -46.83 18.83 -19.07
N ASP A 124 -47.20 17.56 -19.08
CA ASP A 124 -47.60 16.84 -20.31
C ASP A 124 -49.12 16.59 -20.26
N TYR A 125 -49.89 17.43 -20.96
CA TYR A 125 -51.33 17.26 -21.09
C TYR A 125 -51.63 16.35 -22.30
N GLY A 126 -52.06 15.11 -22.05
CA GLY A 126 -52.55 14.20 -23.10
C GLY A 126 -51.74 12.93 -23.40
N LYS A 127 -50.69 12.60 -22.63
CA LYS A 127 -50.22 11.20 -22.56
C LYS A 127 -51.12 10.44 -21.61
N ALA A 128 -51.80 9.42 -22.13
CA ALA A 128 -52.84 8.66 -21.43
C ALA A 128 -52.30 7.96 -20.16
N VAL A 129 -52.37 8.65 -19.03
CA VAL A 129 -52.40 8.03 -17.69
C VAL A 129 -53.87 8.02 -17.27
N GLN A 130 -54.43 6.85 -16.96
CA GLN A 130 -55.80 6.72 -16.45
C GLN A 130 -56.01 7.71 -15.30
N GLY A 131 -56.88 8.71 -15.50
CA GLY A 131 -57.25 9.69 -14.46
C GLY A 131 -56.76 11.13 -14.65
N GLY A 132 -56.13 11.50 -15.77
CA GLY A 132 -55.86 12.91 -16.12
C GLY A 132 -55.04 13.67 -15.06
N GLN A 133 -54.14 12.96 -14.37
CA GLN A 133 -53.30 13.54 -13.33
C GLN A 133 -52.06 14.22 -13.90
N PHE A 134 -51.72 15.36 -13.30
CA PHE A 134 -50.51 16.11 -13.53
C PHE A 134 -49.30 15.39 -12.94
N GLU A 135 -48.33 15.00 -13.76
CA GLU A 135 -47.02 14.51 -13.32
C GLU A 135 -45.93 15.55 -13.68
N PRO A 136 -45.24 16.14 -12.68
CA PRO A 136 -44.05 16.96 -12.93
C PRO A 136 -42.96 16.08 -13.54
N THR A 137 -42.53 16.37 -14.78
CA THR A 137 -41.61 15.52 -15.56
C THR A 137 -40.12 15.77 -15.29
N GLY A 138 -39.76 16.54 -14.27
CA GLY A 138 -38.36 16.80 -13.87
C GLY A 138 -38.18 18.17 -13.23
N ALA A 139 -36.94 18.48 -12.84
CA ALA A 139 -36.56 19.81 -12.38
C ALA A 139 -35.78 20.51 -13.50
N LEU A 140 -36.38 21.56 -14.09
CA LEU A 140 -35.72 22.40 -15.09
C LEU A 140 -34.67 23.30 -14.45
N ASN A 141 -33.69 23.77 -15.21
CA ASN A 141 -32.74 24.78 -14.72
C ASN A 141 -33.46 26.03 -14.13
N LYS A 142 -32.82 26.68 -13.15
CA LYS A 142 -33.33 27.93 -12.57
C LYS A 142 -32.99 29.12 -13.48
N PRO A 143 -33.79 30.21 -13.46
CA PRO A 143 -33.38 31.46 -14.07
C PRO A 143 -32.03 31.95 -13.51
N PRO A 144 -31.23 32.70 -14.31
CA PRO A 144 -29.93 33.19 -13.88
C PRO A 144 -29.99 33.92 -12.54
N GLN A 145 -29.06 33.60 -11.64
CA GLN A 145 -29.03 34.17 -10.29
C GLN A 145 -28.92 35.70 -10.30
N ALA A 146 -28.21 36.27 -11.28
CA ALA A 146 -28.13 37.73 -11.47
C ALA A 146 -29.52 38.35 -11.69
N LEU A 147 -30.33 37.78 -12.59
CA LEU A 147 -31.69 38.26 -12.84
C LEU A 147 -32.59 38.10 -11.61
N LEU A 148 -32.48 36.99 -10.88
CA LEU A 148 -33.24 36.75 -9.65
C LEU A 148 -32.90 37.77 -8.55
N ALA A 149 -31.62 38.14 -8.39
CA ALA A 149 -31.20 39.17 -7.45
C ALA A 149 -31.76 40.56 -7.82
N HIS A 150 -31.80 40.89 -9.10
CA HIS A 150 -32.39 42.13 -9.59
C HIS A 150 -33.93 42.15 -9.47
N ILE A 151 -34.60 41.01 -9.64
CA ILE A 151 -36.02 40.85 -9.32
C ILE A 151 -36.29 41.15 -7.84
N SER A 152 -35.50 40.57 -6.92
CA SER A 152 -35.64 40.87 -5.49
C SER A 152 -35.46 42.36 -5.18
N ARG A 153 -34.52 43.04 -5.87
CA ARG A 153 -34.33 44.49 -5.76
C ARG A 153 -35.54 45.27 -6.27
N PHE A 154 -36.19 44.85 -7.36
CA PHE A 154 -37.42 45.47 -7.84
C PHE A 154 -38.60 45.29 -6.88
N GLN A 155 -38.78 44.09 -6.33
CA GLN A 155 -39.82 43.83 -5.33
C GLN A 155 -39.64 44.74 -4.10
N ALA A 156 -38.41 44.95 -3.64
CA ALA A 156 -38.10 45.88 -2.55
C ALA A 156 -38.40 47.35 -2.91
N LYS A 157 -38.13 47.77 -4.16
CA LYS A 157 -38.48 49.12 -4.65
C LYS A 157 -40.00 49.34 -4.75
N GLN A 158 -40.76 48.33 -5.17
CA GLN A 158 -42.22 48.40 -5.19
C GLN A 158 -42.81 48.58 -3.79
N MET A 159 -42.27 47.87 -2.78
CA MET A 159 -42.67 48.05 -1.37
C MET A 159 -42.37 49.45 -0.81
N THR A 160 -41.48 50.22 -1.45
CA THR A 160 -41.09 51.57 -1.03
C THR A 160 -41.71 52.69 -1.89
N GLY A 161 -42.69 52.37 -2.75
CA GLY A 161 -43.52 53.34 -3.45
C GLY A 161 -42.97 53.88 -4.78
N GLY A 162 -41.95 53.27 -5.37
CA GLY A 162 -41.42 53.67 -6.68
C GLY A 162 -42.17 52.97 -7.82
N GLU A 163 -43.29 53.53 -8.29
CA GLU A 163 -44.25 52.81 -9.16
C GLU A 163 -44.59 53.48 -10.51
N GLU A 164 -43.64 54.14 -11.19
CA GLU A 164 -43.94 54.84 -12.46
C GLU A 164 -43.13 54.40 -13.72
N ASP A 165 -42.23 53.42 -13.62
CA ASP A 165 -41.29 53.16 -14.72
C ASP A 165 -41.87 52.38 -15.93
N LEU A 166 -42.81 51.44 -15.71
CA LEU A 166 -43.30 50.56 -16.79
C LEU A 166 -44.27 51.26 -17.76
N SER A 167 -45.23 52.01 -17.24
CA SER A 167 -46.20 52.80 -18.04
C SER A 167 -45.52 53.88 -18.89
N LYS A 168 -44.41 54.43 -18.38
CA LYS A 168 -43.57 55.39 -19.09
C LYS A 168 -42.90 54.75 -20.31
N ILE A 169 -42.26 53.57 -20.13
CA ILE A 169 -41.65 52.82 -21.24
C ILE A 169 -42.69 52.49 -22.32
N ILE A 170 -43.89 52.06 -21.92
CA ILE A 170 -44.97 51.72 -22.86
C ILE A 170 -45.38 52.95 -23.69
N SER A 171 -45.60 54.09 -23.02
CA SER A 171 -45.99 55.34 -23.68
C SER A 171 -44.91 55.82 -24.65
N GLU A 172 -43.65 55.83 -24.22
CA GLU A 172 -42.49 56.21 -25.04
C GLU A 172 -42.35 55.33 -26.29
N VAL A 173 -42.52 54.00 -26.16
CA VAL A 173 -42.40 53.08 -27.29
C VAL A 173 -43.54 53.25 -28.29
N LEU A 174 -44.77 53.47 -27.82
CA LEU A 174 -45.92 53.73 -28.68
C LEU A 174 -45.85 55.09 -29.39
N GLU A 175 -45.28 56.11 -28.75
CA GLU A 175 -45.00 57.41 -29.37
C GLU A 175 -43.91 57.32 -30.43
N ARG A 176 -42.83 56.58 -30.15
CA ARG A 176 -41.73 56.35 -31.11
C ARG A 176 -42.17 55.51 -32.32
N ASN A 177 -43.15 54.63 -32.15
CA ASN A 177 -43.63 53.71 -33.20
C ASN A 177 -45.15 53.89 -33.43
N PRO A 178 -45.59 54.97 -34.11
CA PRO A 178 -47.00 55.29 -34.25
C PRO A 178 -47.82 54.20 -34.95
N GLU A 179 -47.21 53.45 -35.87
CA GLU A 179 -47.84 52.31 -36.57
C GLU A 179 -48.26 51.18 -35.62
N MET A 180 -47.59 51.03 -34.47
CA MET A 180 -47.94 50.02 -33.47
C MET A 180 -49.17 50.40 -32.64
N LYS A 181 -49.55 51.68 -32.56
CA LYS A 181 -50.64 52.15 -31.70
C LYS A 181 -51.97 51.44 -31.98
N LYS A 182 -52.25 51.08 -33.23
CA LYS A 182 -53.50 50.40 -33.60
C LYS A 182 -53.68 49.03 -32.92
N ARG A 183 -52.59 48.29 -32.71
CA ARG A 183 -52.63 46.89 -32.23
C ARG A 183 -52.06 46.71 -30.82
N PHE A 184 -51.21 47.63 -30.36
CA PHE A 184 -50.48 47.50 -29.10
C PHE A 184 -50.91 48.53 -28.03
N SER A 185 -51.90 49.38 -28.29
CA SER A 185 -52.47 50.28 -27.27
C SER A 185 -53.34 49.51 -26.26
N PRO A 186 -53.45 49.97 -25.01
CA PRO A 186 -54.32 49.35 -24.01
C PRO A 186 -55.79 49.38 -24.46
N PRO A 187 -56.46 48.22 -24.57
CA PRO A 187 -57.91 48.15 -24.83
C PRO A 187 -58.73 48.84 -23.73
N GLU A 188 -60.01 49.12 -24.00
CA GLU A 188 -60.92 49.74 -23.01
C GLU A 188 -61.07 48.86 -21.76
N GLN A 189 -61.18 49.48 -20.57
CA GLN A 189 -61.08 48.78 -19.28
C GLN A 189 -62.22 47.77 -19.06
N ASP A 190 -63.38 48.00 -19.65
CA ASP A 190 -64.55 47.13 -19.63
C ASP A 190 -64.41 45.88 -20.51
N THR A 191 -63.37 45.82 -21.35
CA THR A 191 -63.06 44.63 -22.15
C THR A 191 -62.32 43.54 -21.37
N ASP A 192 -61.74 43.85 -20.20
CA ASP A 192 -61.16 42.85 -19.28
C ASP A 192 -62.26 42.09 -18.52
N VAL A 193 -62.82 41.08 -19.17
CA VAL A 193 -63.90 40.25 -18.64
C VAL A 193 -63.37 38.90 -18.12
N LEU A 194 -63.77 38.53 -16.89
CA LEU A 194 -63.45 37.24 -16.28
C LEU A 194 -64.75 36.53 -15.90
N PHE A 195 -64.97 35.34 -16.45
CA PHE A 195 -66.13 34.50 -16.13
C PHE A 195 -65.81 33.53 -14.98
N HIS A 196 -66.86 33.07 -14.28
CA HIS A 196 -66.73 31.96 -13.32
C HIS A 196 -66.19 30.71 -14.01
N SER A 197 -65.30 29.96 -13.34
CA SER A 197 -64.60 28.83 -13.95
C SER A 197 -65.49 27.66 -14.37
N SER A 198 -66.69 27.54 -13.79
CA SER A 198 -67.71 26.56 -14.18
C SER A 198 -68.56 26.97 -15.39
N TYR A 199 -68.36 28.18 -15.92
CA TYR A 199 -69.09 28.67 -17.10
C TYR A 199 -68.26 28.41 -18.36
N HIS A 200 -68.82 27.65 -19.31
CA HIS A 200 -68.18 27.31 -20.57
C HIS A 200 -68.81 28.06 -21.74
N HIS A 201 -67.99 28.43 -22.71
CA HIS A 201 -68.45 29.13 -23.91
C HIS A 201 -69.33 28.20 -24.79
N GLY A 202 -70.59 28.57 -24.97
CA GLY A 202 -71.64 27.69 -25.51
C GLY A 202 -71.69 27.50 -27.04
N LYS A 203 -70.90 28.23 -27.85
CA LYS A 203 -70.92 28.11 -29.33
C LYS A 203 -69.52 28.30 -29.94
N LYS A 204 -69.24 27.64 -31.08
CA LYS A 204 -67.98 27.74 -31.87
C LYS A 204 -67.78 29.13 -32.54
N GLY A 205 -67.99 30.23 -31.81
CA GLY A 205 -67.67 31.59 -32.23
C GLY A 205 -66.43 32.10 -31.49
N ASP A 206 -65.65 32.97 -32.13
CA ASP A 206 -64.37 33.47 -31.61
C ASP A 206 -64.51 34.66 -30.64
N THR A 207 -65.74 35.10 -30.33
CA THR A 207 -66.02 36.29 -29.49
C THR A 207 -66.97 35.98 -28.33
N CYS A 208 -66.90 36.76 -27.25
CA CYS A 208 -67.70 36.57 -26.03
C CYS A 208 -68.92 37.50 -25.92
N GLU A 209 -69.35 38.10 -27.02
CA GLU A 209 -70.49 39.04 -27.04
C GLU A 209 -71.82 38.39 -26.65
N THR A 210 -71.97 37.09 -26.93
CA THR A 210 -73.19 36.31 -26.63
C THR A 210 -73.12 35.55 -25.31
N CYS A 211 -72.06 35.73 -24.52
CA CYS A 211 -71.90 35.08 -23.22
C CYS A 211 -72.73 35.78 -22.14
N ASP A 212 -73.20 35.01 -21.16
CA ASP A 212 -74.04 35.50 -20.07
C ASP A 212 -73.24 36.40 -19.12
N LYS A 213 -73.58 37.70 -19.08
CA LYS A 213 -72.90 38.70 -18.25
C LYS A 213 -73.17 38.52 -16.75
N GLU A 214 -74.18 37.75 -16.35
CA GLU A 214 -74.42 37.43 -14.94
C GLU A 214 -73.37 36.46 -14.38
N GLN A 215 -72.66 35.73 -15.25
CA GLN A 215 -71.59 34.79 -14.89
C GLN A 215 -70.21 35.47 -14.72
N LEU A 216 -70.15 36.80 -14.77
CA LEU A 216 -68.91 37.56 -14.59
C LEU A 216 -68.51 37.65 -13.11
N VAL A 217 -67.21 37.43 -12.84
CA VAL A 217 -66.63 37.57 -11.52
C VAL A 217 -66.57 39.04 -11.12
N LYS A 218 -67.26 39.40 -10.03
CA LYS A 218 -67.24 40.76 -9.48
C LYS A 218 -65.88 41.04 -8.83
N ARG A 219 -65.08 41.90 -9.47
CA ARG A 219 -63.75 42.36 -8.99
C ARG A 219 -63.80 43.84 -8.59
N GLN A 220 -63.01 44.23 -7.59
CA GLN A 220 -62.85 45.65 -7.22
C GLN A 220 -62.19 46.43 -8.37
N ARG A 221 -62.53 47.72 -8.54
CA ARG A 221 -61.88 48.56 -9.56
C ARG A 221 -60.47 48.95 -9.08
N ARG A 222 -59.46 48.80 -9.95
CA ARG A 222 -58.10 49.32 -9.67
C ARG A 222 -58.08 50.84 -9.82
N ASP A 223 -57.31 51.51 -8.97
CA ASP A 223 -57.12 52.96 -8.99
C ASP A 223 -56.24 53.44 -10.17
N THR A 224 -55.49 52.52 -10.79
CA THR A 224 -54.60 52.80 -11.92
C THR A 224 -54.89 51.90 -13.13
N ARG A 225 -54.56 52.38 -14.33
CA ARG A 225 -54.59 51.60 -15.59
C ARG A 225 -53.23 50.96 -15.92
N ALA A 226 -52.25 51.10 -15.04
CA ALA A 226 -50.91 50.55 -15.22
C ALA A 226 -50.95 49.02 -15.06
N PRO A 227 -50.16 48.27 -15.85
CA PRO A 227 -50.05 46.82 -15.69
C PRO A 227 -49.29 46.49 -14.40
N PHE A 228 -49.77 45.49 -13.65
CA PHE A 228 -49.12 44.99 -12.44
C PHE A 228 -48.14 43.87 -12.77
N ILE A 229 -47.10 43.72 -11.96
CA ILE A 229 -46.08 42.68 -12.11
C ILE A 229 -46.24 41.64 -11.01
N HIS A 230 -46.49 40.39 -11.40
CA HIS A 230 -46.67 39.25 -10.52
C HIS A 230 -45.48 38.29 -10.64
N TYR A 231 -45.01 37.75 -9.52
CA TYR A 231 -43.85 36.88 -9.47
C TYR A 231 -44.21 35.51 -8.91
N GLY A 232 -44.04 34.45 -9.69
CA GLY A 232 -44.41 33.11 -9.23
C GLY A 232 -44.16 32.03 -10.28
N LEU A 233 -44.89 30.93 -10.15
CA LEU A 233 -44.69 29.74 -10.98
C LEU A 233 -45.44 29.87 -12.31
N ILE A 234 -44.76 29.56 -13.40
CA ILE A 234 -45.34 29.47 -14.75
C ILE A 234 -45.36 28.00 -15.17
N ALA A 235 -46.50 27.50 -15.65
CA ALA A 235 -46.63 26.14 -16.14
C ALA A 235 -46.45 26.09 -17.66
N SER A 236 -45.59 25.18 -18.12
CA SER A 236 -45.20 25.01 -19.52
C SER A 236 -45.60 23.63 -20.04
N GLY A 237 -46.40 23.54 -21.11
CA GLY A 237 -46.87 22.25 -21.59
C GLY A 237 -47.11 22.16 -23.09
N ASP A 238 -47.38 20.93 -23.57
CA ASP A 238 -47.53 20.64 -25.00
C ASP A 238 -48.87 21.08 -25.62
N GLN A 239 -49.85 21.45 -24.79
CA GLN A 239 -51.16 21.92 -25.24
C GLN A 239 -51.59 23.19 -24.49
N VAL A 240 -52.25 24.10 -25.22
CA VAL A 240 -52.88 25.31 -24.65
C VAL A 240 -53.90 24.91 -23.58
N MET A 241 -53.76 25.44 -22.37
CA MET A 241 -54.78 25.31 -21.32
C MET A 241 -56.03 26.11 -21.73
N LYS A 242 -57.17 25.42 -21.88
CA LYS A 242 -58.47 26.02 -22.26
C LYS A 242 -59.61 25.66 -21.30
N ASP A 243 -59.32 24.82 -20.31
CA ASP A 243 -60.29 24.34 -19.34
C ASP A 243 -60.09 25.06 -18.01
N SER A 244 -61.01 25.97 -17.69
CA SER A 244 -60.96 26.85 -16.53
C SER A 244 -61.01 26.09 -15.19
N GLU A 245 -61.72 24.96 -15.13
CA GLU A 245 -61.76 24.12 -13.92
C GLU A 245 -60.43 23.40 -13.69
N THR A 246 -59.85 22.82 -14.73
CA THR A 246 -58.51 22.21 -14.63
C THR A 246 -57.44 23.26 -14.32
N ARG A 247 -57.50 24.45 -14.93
CA ARG A 247 -56.64 25.58 -14.59
C ARG A 247 -56.67 25.88 -13.09
N ASP A 248 -57.84 26.10 -12.52
CA ASP A 248 -58.00 26.45 -11.10
C ASP A 248 -57.52 25.33 -10.18
N ARG A 249 -57.84 24.08 -10.51
CA ARG A 249 -57.37 22.90 -9.75
C ARG A 249 -55.85 22.78 -9.74
N LEU A 250 -55.20 22.99 -10.89
CA LEU A 250 -53.73 22.94 -11.00
C LEU A 250 -53.08 24.12 -10.28
N ALA A 251 -53.66 25.31 -10.40
CA ALA A 251 -53.18 26.50 -9.73
C ALA A 251 -53.28 26.41 -8.21
N GLN A 252 -54.38 25.87 -7.67
CA GLN A 252 -54.51 25.62 -6.23
C GLN A 252 -53.50 24.56 -5.73
N ARG A 253 -53.25 23.51 -6.52
CA ARG A 253 -52.35 22.41 -6.12
C ARG A 253 -50.87 22.82 -6.15
N HIS A 254 -50.47 23.69 -7.07
CA HIS A 254 -49.06 23.97 -7.35
C HIS A 254 -48.67 25.44 -7.23
N GLY A 255 -49.60 26.36 -7.03
CA GLY A 255 -49.32 27.80 -6.96
C GLY A 255 -48.98 28.42 -8.31
N ILE A 256 -49.56 27.91 -9.41
CA ILE A 256 -49.32 28.38 -10.78
C ILE A 256 -50.06 29.71 -11.01
N LEU A 257 -49.35 30.70 -11.57
CA LEU A 257 -49.89 32.03 -11.89
C LEU A 257 -50.15 32.23 -13.39
N CYS A 258 -49.47 31.46 -14.25
CA CYS A 258 -49.57 31.59 -15.69
C CYS A 258 -49.34 30.25 -16.40
N PHE A 259 -50.05 30.00 -17.50
CA PHE A 259 -49.81 28.88 -18.42
C PHE A 259 -49.27 29.38 -19.76
N GLU A 260 -48.24 28.71 -20.27
CA GLU A 260 -47.62 28.92 -21.58
C GLU A 260 -47.13 27.58 -22.18
N MET A 261 -46.52 27.59 -23.37
CA MET A 261 -46.29 26.36 -24.13
C MET A 261 -44.84 26.05 -24.54
N GLU A 262 -43.87 26.94 -24.33
CA GLU A 262 -42.54 26.72 -24.91
C GLU A 262 -41.36 26.83 -23.94
N ALA A 263 -41.52 27.43 -22.76
CA ALA A 263 -40.42 27.65 -21.82
C ALA A 263 -39.69 26.39 -21.35
N ALA A 264 -40.41 25.30 -21.06
CA ALA A 264 -39.77 24.07 -20.59
C ALA A 264 -38.81 23.46 -21.62
N GLY A 265 -39.00 23.75 -22.91
CA GLY A 265 -38.14 23.23 -23.96
C GLY A 265 -36.75 23.87 -24.03
N LEU A 266 -36.57 25.06 -23.47
CA LEU A 266 -35.32 25.82 -23.62
C LEU A 266 -34.54 26.02 -22.32
N MET A 267 -35.16 25.77 -21.16
CA MET A 267 -34.51 26.07 -19.88
C MET A 267 -33.29 25.19 -19.60
N ASP A 268 -33.31 23.92 -20.04
CA ASP A 268 -32.17 23.01 -19.87
C ASP A 268 -31.00 23.35 -20.80
N ASP A 269 -31.29 23.92 -21.97
CA ASP A 269 -30.30 24.31 -22.97
C ASP A 269 -29.74 25.72 -22.76
N LEU A 270 -30.48 26.64 -22.13
CA LEU A 270 -30.04 27.99 -21.80
C LEU A 270 -30.79 28.49 -20.56
N SER A 271 -30.06 28.87 -19.51
CA SER A 271 -30.66 29.46 -18.31
C SER A 271 -31.50 30.68 -18.68
N THR A 272 -32.82 30.56 -18.53
CA THR A 272 -33.76 31.52 -19.09
C THR A 272 -34.74 32.02 -18.05
N LEU A 273 -35.01 33.33 -18.06
CA LEU A 273 -36.12 33.93 -17.33
C LEU A 273 -37.34 34.03 -18.24
N VAL A 274 -38.50 33.56 -17.77
CA VAL A 274 -39.75 33.60 -18.52
C VAL A 274 -40.59 34.79 -18.07
N ILE A 275 -41.02 35.60 -19.04
CA ILE A 275 -41.79 36.82 -18.84
C ILE A 275 -43.02 36.75 -19.74
N ARG A 276 -44.21 36.65 -19.14
CA ARG A 276 -45.48 36.52 -19.88
C ARG A 276 -46.40 37.68 -19.60
N GLY A 277 -46.78 38.39 -20.66
CA GLY A 277 -47.89 39.33 -20.62
C GLY A 277 -49.21 38.58 -20.72
N ILE A 278 -50.17 38.94 -19.88
CA ILE A 278 -51.41 38.19 -19.78
C ILE A 278 -52.40 38.64 -20.86
N CYS A 279 -52.73 37.74 -21.79
CA CYS A 279 -53.63 38.04 -22.91
C CYS A 279 -55.00 37.34 -22.83
N ASP A 280 -55.10 36.29 -22.02
CA ASP A 280 -56.35 35.60 -21.69
C ASP A 280 -56.27 34.97 -20.30
N TYR A 281 -57.32 34.27 -19.89
CA TYR A 281 -57.40 33.61 -18.59
C TYR A 281 -57.30 32.08 -18.67
N CYS A 282 -56.67 31.51 -19.70
CA CYS A 282 -56.59 30.06 -19.92
C CYS A 282 -57.97 29.35 -19.96
N ASP A 283 -58.99 30.00 -20.50
CA ASP A 283 -60.35 29.46 -20.60
C ASP A 283 -60.84 29.46 -22.07
N SER A 284 -62.10 29.08 -22.26
CA SER A 284 -62.73 29.12 -23.58
C SER A 284 -63.04 30.54 -24.09
N HIS A 285 -62.88 31.59 -23.27
CA HIS A 285 -63.27 32.97 -23.56
C HIS A 285 -62.08 33.80 -24.03
N LYS A 286 -61.70 33.60 -25.31
CA LYS A 286 -60.53 34.28 -25.89
C LYS A 286 -60.74 35.78 -26.08
N GLN A 287 -59.74 36.56 -25.71
CA GLN A 287 -59.73 38.03 -25.87
C GLN A 287 -58.55 38.46 -26.76
N LYS A 288 -58.72 38.28 -28.07
CA LYS A 288 -57.63 38.48 -29.05
C LYS A 288 -57.09 39.92 -29.09
N ASP A 289 -57.91 40.91 -28.74
CA ASP A 289 -57.54 42.34 -28.76
C ASP A 289 -56.44 42.67 -27.73
N TRP A 290 -56.33 41.87 -26.66
CA TRP A 290 -55.32 42.06 -25.62
C TRP A 290 -53.94 41.50 -25.96
N GLN A 291 -53.82 40.64 -27.00
CA GLN A 291 -52.54 39.99 -27.34
C GLN A 291 -51.43 40.99 -27.66
N GLY A 292 -51.74 42.06 -28.40
CA GLY A 292 -50.76 43.08 -28.74
C GLY A 292 -50.30 43.84 -27.50
N TYR A 293 -51.23 44.37 -26.71
CA TYR A 293 -50.88 45.10 -25.48
C TYR A 293 -50.12 44.21 -24.49
N ALA A 294 -50.54 42.96 -24.27
CA ALA A 294 -49.86 42.01 -23.39
C ALA A 294 -48.41 41.72 -23.85
N ALA A 295 -48.18 41.55 -25.16
CA ALA A 295 -46.81 41.37 -25.66
C ALA A 295 -45.95 42.62 -25.42
N LEU A 296 -46.53 43.82 -25.56
CA LEU A 296 -45.84 45.08 -25.28
C LEU A 296 -45.49 45.22 -23.80
N THR A 297 -46.40 44.89 -22.89
CA THR A 297 -46.15 44.99 -21.44
C THR A 297 -45.06 44.01 -20.98
N ALA A 298 -45.06 42.79 -21.51
CA ALA A 298 -43.99 41.80 -21.29
C ALA A 298 -42.63 42.31 -21.79
N ALA A 299 -42.58 42.85 -23.01
CA ALA A 299 -41.36 43.39 -23.59
C ALA A 299 -40.85 44.65 -22.86
N ALA A 300 -41.76 45.51 -22.41
CA ALA A 300 -41.44 46.68 -21.60
C ALA A 300 -40.85 46.28 -20.24
N TYR A 301 -41.35 45.21 -19.61
CA TYR A 301 -40.76 44.66 -18.39
C TYR A 301 -39.35 44.10 -18.64
N ALA A 302 -39.13 43.37 -19.72
CA ALA A 302 -37.80 42.88 -20.10
C ALA A 302 -36.80 44.03 -20.30
N LYS A 303 -37.23 45.14 -20.93
CA LYS A 303 -36.42 46.36 -21.05
C LYS A 303 -36.13 47.01 -19.71
N LEU A 304 -37.13 47.12 -18.84
CA LEU A 304 -36.96 47.65 -17.49
C LEU A 304 -35.96 46.79 -16.69
N LEU A 305 -36.05 45.47 -16.78
CA LEU A 305 -35.14 44.54 -16.11
C LEU A 305 -33.70 44.75 -16.59
N LEU A 306 -33.46 44.76 -17.89
CA LEU A 306 -32.12 44.94 -18.45
C LEU A 306 -31.54 46.35 -18.22
N SER A 307 -32.37 47.36 -17.94
CA SER A 307 -31.90 48.71 -17.59
C SER A 307 -31.24 48.81 -16.21
N VAL A 308 -31.54 47.88 -15.30
CA VAL A 308 -31.01 47.90 -13.92
C VAL A 308 -29.95 46.83 -13.64
N VAL A 309 -29.80 45.86 -14.56
CA VAL A 309 -28.74 44.86 -14.50
C VAL A 309 -27.47 45.52 -15.05
N PRO A 310 -26.40 45.69 -14.26
CA PRO A 310 -25.19 46.36 -14.73
C PRO A 310 -24.62 45.64 -15.94
N ALA A 311 -24.52 46.32 -17.08
CA ALA A 311 -23.80 45.81 -18.23
C ALA A 311 -22.35 45.60 -17.80
N CYS A 312 -21.90 44.34 -17.77
CA CYS A 312 -20.50 44.04 -17.57
C CYS A 312 -19.75 44.62 -18.78
N PRO A 313 -18.88 45.63 -18.62
CA PRO A 313 -18.19 46.21 -19.75
C PRO A 313 -17.39 45.11 -20.45
N MET A 314 -17.59 44.98 -21.76
CA MET A 314 -16.70 44.19 -22.60
C MET A 314 -15.29 44.76 -22.44
N ASP A 315 -14.41 44.03 -21.76
CA ASP A 315 -12.98 44.23 -21.94
C ASP A 315 -12.68 43.93 -23.42
N VAL A 316 -12.51 45.01 -24.18
CA VAL A 316 -12.05 44.98 -25.58
C VAL A 316 -10.56 44.65 -25.64
N ASP A 317 -9.90 44.51 -24.49
CA ASP A 317 -8.67 43.74 -24.43
C ASP A 317 -9.05 42.25 -24.48
N SER A 318 -8.76 41.65 -25.65
CA SER A 318 -8.49 40.23 -25.76
C SER A 318 -7.95 39.69 -24.44
N PRO A 319 -8.42 38.54 -23.92
CA PRO A 319 -7.57 37.82 -23.01
C PRO A 319 -6.36 37.46 -23.85
N LYS A 320 -5.29 38.27 -23.74
CA LYS A 320 -3.95 37.71 -23.72
C LYS A 320 -4.12 36.55 -22.77
N SER A 321 -3.97 35.34 -23.30
CA SER A 321 -3.85 34.15 -22.48
C SER A 321 -2.89 34.54 -21.36
N HIS A 322 -3.40 34.74 -20.15
CA HIS A 322 -2.54 34.60 -19.02
C HIS A 322 -2.10 33.15 -19.13
N LYS A 323 -0.87 32.94 -19.61
CA LYS A 323 -0.06 31.77 -19.32
C LYS A 323 0.11 31.74 -17.79
N GLY A 324 -0.99 31.54 -17.08
CA GLY A 324 -1.06 31.56 -15.64
C GLY A 324 -0.66 30.18 -15.20
N ARG A 325 0.50 30.08 -14.56
CA ARG A 325 0.93 28.86 -13.89
C ARG A 325 -0.16 28.37 -12.95
N HIS A 326 -0.64 27.14 -13.13
CA HIS A 326 -1.59 26.52 -12.20
C HIS A 326 -0.84 25.62 -11.20
N TRP A 327 -1.18 25.74 -9.91
CA TRP A 327 -0.61 24.92 -8.84
C TRP A 327 -1.75 24.29 -8.05
N VAL A 328 -1.96 22.99 -8.26
CA VAL A 328 -2.98 22.19 -7.58
C VAL A 328 -2.26 21.07 -6.83
N VAL A 329 -1.62 21.43 -5.71
CA VAL A 329 -0.96 20.47 -4.81
C VAL A 329 -1.47 20.72 -3.39
N SER A 330 -2.11 19.71 -2.79
CA SER A 330 -2.72 19.80 -1.46
C SER A 330 -1.74 19.54 -0.31
N LEU A 331 -0.56 18.97 -0.60
CA LEU A 331 0.48 18.63 0.37
C LEU A 331 1.51 19.76 0.53
N ALA A 332 1.87 20.08 1.77
CA ALA A 332 2.91 21.06 2.10
C ALA A 332 4.32 20.47 1.89
N ARG A 333 5.28 21.29 1.45
CA ARG A 333 6.69 20.87 1.33
C ARG A 333 7.22 20.46 2.70
N ASN A 334 7.90 19.32 2.76
CA ASN A 334 8.54 18.86 3.99
C ASN A 334 9.86 19.61 4.21
N PRO A 335 9.97 20.48 5.24
CA PRO A 335 11.20 21.23 5.50
C PRO A 335 12.33 20.37 6.09
N ARG A 336 12.03 19.13 6.50
CA ARG A 336 12.97 18.19 7.11
C ARG A 336 13.30 17.02 6.17
N PHE A 337 13.07 17.18 4.88
CA PHE A 337 13.41 16.16 3.88
C PHE A 337 14.94 16.01 3.80
N VAL A 338 15.44 14.77 3.86
CA VAL A 338 16.88 14.44 3.83
C VAL A 338 17.11 13.27 2.88
N GLY A 339 18.25 13.30 2.18
CA GLY A 339 18.69 12.24 1.28
C GLY A 339 18.02 12.27 -0.10
N ARG A 340 18.06 11.13 -0.79
CA ARG A 340 17.41 10.88 -2.10
C ARG A 340 17.84 11.78 -3.25
N GLN A 341 19.06 12.32 -3.21
CA GLN A 341 19.51 13.27 -4.23
C GLN A 341 19.71 12.60 -5.59
N ASP A 342 20.16 11.34 -5.61
CA ASP A 342 20.39 10.59 -6.85
C ASP A 342 19.07 10.29 -7.56
N GLU A 343 18.06 9.81 -6.83
CA GLU A 343 16.74 9.53 -7.38
C GLU A 343 16.02 10.80 -7.85
N ILE A 344 16.17 11.90 -7.11
CA ILE A 344 15.65 13.21 -7.53
C ILE A 344 16.37 13.70 -8.78
N ALA A 345 17.69 13.59 -8.86
CA ALA A 345 18.46 14.01 -10.02
C ALA A 345 18.07 13.23 -11.27
N GLN A 346 17.93 11.89 -11.15
CA GLN A 346 17.45 11.04 -12.24
C GLN A 346 16.03 11.43 -12.69
N LEU A 347 15.12 11.69 -11.74
CA LEU A 347 13.76 12.10 -12.07
C LEU A 347 13.73 13.48 -12.76
N GLU A 348 14.52 14.44 -12.29
CA GLU A 348 14.65 15.76 -12.91
C GLU A 348 15.25 15.66 -14.33
N GLU A 349 16.22 14.79 -14.55
CA GLU A 349 16.81 14.53 -15.87
C GLU A 349 15.74 14.01 -16.86
N LEU A 350 14.97 12.99 -16.46
CA LEU A 350 13.91 12.43 -17.31
C LEU A 350 12.78 13.43 -17.61
N LEU A 351 12.43 14.29 -16.65
CA LEU A 351 11.37 15.30 -16.79
C LEU A 351 11.80 16.54 -17.58
N THR A 352 13.10 16.76 -17.80
CA THR A 352 13.61 17.95 -18.50
C THR A 352 14.12 17.68 -19.92
N MET A 353 14.24 16.40 -20.28
CA MET A 353 14.69 15.95 -21.60
C MET A 353 13.64 16.27 -22.70
N GLN A 354 14.07 16.89 -23.81
CA GLN A 354 13.17 17.33 -24.89
C GLN A 354 12.34 16.19 -25.51
N ASP A 355 12.97 15.03 -25.73
CA ASP A 355 12.31 13.78 -26.19
C ASP A 355 12.22 12.75 -25.04
N GLY A 356 12.13 13.24 -23.80
CA GLY A 356 12.05 12.40 -22.61
C GLY A 356 10.73 11.61 -22.50
N PRO A 357 10.69 10.60 -21.62
CA PRO A 357 9.50 9.79 -21.42
C PRO A 357 8.33 10.64 -20.91
N LYS A 358 7.16 10.45 -21.52
CA LYS A 358 5.92 11.16 -21.16
C LYS A 358 5.29 10.63 -19.87
N ARG A 359 5.60 9.37 -19.52
CA ARG A 359 5.10 8.70 -18.31
C ARG A 359 6.28 8.12 -17.55
N ILE A 360 6.36 8.42 -16.25
CA ILE A 360 7.41 7.95 -15.35
C ILE A 360 6.75 7.43 -14.08
N ALA A 361 7.27 6.35 -13.51
CA ALA A 361 6.78 5.80 -12.25
C ALA A 361 7.88 5.73 -11.19
N ILE A 362 7.50 5.99 -9.94
CA ILE A 362 8.33 5.79 -8.76
C ILE A 362 7.77 4.59 -8.00
N THR A 363 8.59 3.56 -7.80
CA THR A 363 8.22 2.30 -7.16
C THR A 363 8.99 2.04 -5.86
N GLY A 364 8.51 1.11 -5.04
CA GLY A 364 9.15 0.71 -3.78
C GLY A 364 8.16 0.40 -2.66
N LEU A 365 8.66 -0.03 -1.51
CA LEU A 365 7.85 -0.47 -0.37
C LEU A 365 6.94 0.64 0.19
N GLY A 366 5.80 0.26 0.78
CA GLY A 366 4.93 1.18 1.50
C GLY A 366 5.67 1.91 2.63
N GLY A 367 5.64 3.24 2.64
CA GLY A 367 6.33 4.05 3.66
C GLY A 367 7.79 4.39 3.39
N ILE A 368 8.34 3.98 2.24
CA ILE A 368 9.76 4.21 1.88
C ILE A 368 10.09 5.67 1.50
N GLY A 369 9.06 6.49 1.23
CA GLY A 369 9.22 7.91 0.90
C GLY A 369 8.93 8.31 -0.55
N LYS A 370 8.35 7.43 -1.39
CA LYS A 370 7.99 7.74 -2.80
C LYS A 370 7.23 9.05 -2.97
N THR A 371 6.16 9.23 -2.18
CA THR A 371 5.34 10.45 -2.17
C THR A 371 6.18 11.69 -1.81
N GLN A 372 7.16 11.56 -0.91
CA GLN A 372 8.03 12.67 -0.52
C GLN A 372 9.03 13.04 -1.62
N VAL A 373 9.55 12.04 -2.35
CA VAL A 373 10.42 12.26 -3.53
C VAL A 373 9.64 13.00 -4.63
N ALA A 374 8.45 12.51 -4.99
CA ALA A 374 7.58 13.16 -5.99
C ALA A 374 7.19 14.58 -5.57
N LEU A 375 6.89 14.79 -4.29
CA LEU A 375 6.54 16.09 -3.74
C LEU A 375 7.72 17.06 -3.80
N GLU A 376 8.91 16.63 -3.39
CA GLU A 376 10.10 17.48 -3.44
C GLU A 376 10.42 17.91 -4.89
N VAL A 377 10.29 17.01 -5.86
CA VAL A 377 10.45 17.35 -7.29
C VAL A 377 9.37 18.32 -7.78
N ALA A 378 8.10 18.14 -7.38
CA ALA A 378 7.04 19.09 -7.69
C ALA A 378 7.36 20.51 -7.20
N TYR A 379 7.88 20.65 -5.97
CA TYR A 379 8.30 21.92 -5.41
C TYR A 379 9.55 22.50 -6.13
N ARG A 380 10.53 21.66 -6.47
CA ARG A 380 11.72 22.10 -7.23
C ARG A 380 11.36 22.59 -8.63
N ILE A 381 10.46 21.91 -9.33
CA ILE A 381 9.96 22.34 -10.65
C ILE A 381 9.19 23.66 -10.53
N ARG A 382 8.31 23.80 -9.53
CA ARG A 382 7.59 25.06 -9.28
C ARG A 382 8.53 26.24 -9.02
N ASP A 383 9.64 25.99 -8.33
CA ASP A 383 10.61 27.03 -7.98
C ASP A 383 11.54 27.38 -9.17
N ARG A 384 11.84 26.40 -10.05
CA ARG A 384 12.75 26.55 -11.21
C ARG A 384 12.05 26.96 -12.52
N ASP A 385 10.96 26.30 -12.89
CA ASP A 385 10.21 26.55 -14.14
C ASP A 385 8.91 27.31 -13.84
N LYS A 386 8.91 28.61 -14.16
CA LYS A 386 7.78 29.50 -13.92
C LYS A 386 6.62 29.31 -14.90
N GLU A 387 6.84 28.62 -16.01
CA GLU A 387 5.83 28.37 -17.05
C GLU A 387 5.15 27.00 -16.86
N CYS A 388 5.65 26.13 -15.97
CA CYS A 388 5.13 24.77 -15.77
C CYS A 388 4.00 24.71 -14.73
N SER A 389 2.84 24.21 -15.14
CA SER A 389 1.70 23.95 -14.23
C SER A 389 1.82 22.57 -13.57
N VAL A 390 1.56 22.47 -12.26
CA VAL A 390 1.68 21.20 -11.53
C VAL A 390 0.33 20.82 -10.91
N PHE A 391 -0.12 19.61 -11.22
CA PHE A 391 -1.38 19.05 -10.74
C PHE A 391 -1.12 17.76 -9.97
N TRP A 392 -1.73 17.61 -8.80
CA TRP A 392 -1.55 16.47 -7.92
C TRP A 392 -2.87 15.75 -7.67
N VAL A 393 -2.93 14.45 -7.98
CA VAL A 393 -4.12 13.62 -7.90
C VAL A 393 -3.89 12.45 -6.92
N PRO A 394 -4.52 12.47 -5.73
CA PRO A 394 -4.49 11.34 -4.81
C PRO A 394 -5.35 10.18 -5.32
N CYS A 395 -4.73 9.04 -5.61
CA CYS A 395 -5.37 7.85 -6.18
C CYS A 395 -5.88 6.87 -5.11
N THR A 396 -6.42 7.39 -4.00
CA THR A 396 -6.81 6.57 -2.84
C THR A 396 -8.21 5.98 -2.99
N SER A 397 -9.08 6.60 -3.80
CA SER A 397 -10.41 6.09 -4.15
C SER A 397 -10.96 6.79 -5.40
N HIS A 398 -11.93 6.19 -6.09
CA HIS A 398 -12.62 6.81 -7.23
C HIS A 398 -13.23 8.18 -6.88
N GLY A 399 -13.83 8.32 -5.70
CA GLY A 399 -14.45 9.57 -5.26
C GLY A 399 -13.43 10.71 -5.05
N MET A 400 -12.25 10.40 -4.48
CA MET A 400 -11.19 11.39 -4.31
C MET A 400 -10.60 11.84 -5.65
N ILE A 401 -10.44 10.90 -6.59
CA ILE A 401 -9.99 11.20 -7.95
C ILE A 401 -11.00 12.15 -8.62
N GLU A 402 -12.29 11.82 -8.61
CA GLU A 402 -13.32 12.66 -9.22
C GLU A 402 -13.39 14.07 -8.63
N GLN A 403 -13.37 14.19 -7.29
CA GLN A 403 -13.33 15.50 -6.64
C GLN A 403 -12.08 16.30 -7.02
N THR A 404 -10.93 15.65 -7.14
CA THR A 404 -9.68 16.32 -7.52
C THR A 404 -9.70 16.75 -8.98
N PHE A 405 -10.21 15.92 -9.89
CA PHE A 405 -10.39 16.30 -11.29
C PHE A 405 -11.39 17.47 -11.42
N VAL A 406 -12.47 17.51 -10.65
CA VAL A 406 -13.38 18.69 -10.62
C VAL A 406 -12.63 19.94 -10.17
N ASN A 407 -11.79 19.85 -9.14
CA ASN A 407 -10.98 20.99 -8.68
C ASN A 407 -9.95 21.45 -9.73
N ILE A 408 -9.29 20.50 -10.43
CA ILE A 408 -8.38 20.81 -11.53
C ILE A 408 -9.14 21.50 -12.67
N ALA A 409 -10.31 21.01 -13.05
CA ALA A 409 -11.14 21.60 -14.11
C ALA A 409 -11.55 23.04 -13.78
N GLN A 410 -11.99 23.28 -12.54
CA GLN A 410 -12.30 24.63 -12.04
C GLN A 410 -11.07 25.54 -12.07
N THR A 411 -9.89 25.03 -11.69
CA THR A 411 -8.64 25.79 -11.70
C THR A 411 -8.17 26.14 -13.11
N LEU A 412 -8.44 25.27 -14.09
CA LEU A 412 -8.21 25.49 -15.52
C LEU A 412 -9.27 26.38 -16.18
N GLY A 413 -10.27 26.88 -15.44
CA GLY A 413 -11.33 27.74 -15.95
C GLY A 413 -12.45 27.01 -16.70
N LEU A 414 -12.56 25.69 -16.55
CA LEU A 414 -13.68 24.90 -17.07
C LEU A 414 -14.85 25.00 -16.07
N HIS A 415 -15.87 25.78 -16.40
CA HIS A 415 -17.08 25.97 -15.59
C HIS A 415 -18.21 25.02 -16.05
N ASP A 416 -19.10 24.62 -15.13
CA ASP A 416 -20.27 23.75 -15.35
C ASP A 416 -19.98 22.32 -15.89
N VAL A 417 -18.81 21.76 -15.57
CA VAL A 417 -18.46 20.39 -16.00
C VAL A 417 -19.20 19.35 -15.15
N LYS A 418 -19.95 18.45 -15.81
CA LYS A 418 -20.58 17.31 -15.15
C LYS A 418 -19.49 16.35 -14.62
N PRO A 419 -19.62 15.79 -13.41
CA PRO A 419 -18.62 14.85 -12.86
C PRO A 419 -18.29 13.66 -13.76
N ALA A 420 -19.26 13.17 -14.54
CA ALA A 420 -19.07 12.06 -15.48
C ALA A 420 -18.19 12.42 -16.70
N GLU A 421 -18.11 13.69 -17.09
CA GLU A 421 -17.41 14.17 -18.29
C GLU A 421 -16.07 14.85 -17.96
N VAL A 422 -15.79 15.09 -16.67
CA VAL A 422 -14.66 15.91 -16.22
C VAL A 422 -13.29 15.33 -16.59
N LYS A 423 -13.15 14.00 -16.55
CA LYS A 423 -11.90 13.30 -16.87
C LYS A 423 -11.55 13.46 -18.36
N GLU A 424 -12.54 13.30 -19.23
CA GLU A 424 -12.36 13.46 -20.68
C GLU A 424 -12.07 14.91 -21.06
N GLN A 425 -12.74 15.89 -20.43
CA GLN A 425 -12.47 17.30 -20.71
C GLN A 425 -11.07 17.73 -20.26
N ILE A 426 -10.58 17.24 -19.12
CA ILE A 426 -9.21 17.50 -18.68
C ILE A 426 -8.21 16.84 -19.62
N LYS A 427 -8.46 15.60 -20.06
CA LYS A 427 -7.63 14.92 -21.06
C LYS A 427 -7.50 15.77 -22.33
N VAL A 428 -8.61 16.24 -22.89
CA VAL A 428 -8.63 17.08 -24.09
C VAL A 428 -7.91 18.42 -23.85
N CYS A 429 -8.12 19.05 -22.70
CA CYS A 429 -7.50 20.31 -22.34
C CYS A 429 -5.97 20.19 -22.25
N LEU A 430 -5.47 19.24 -21.45
CA LEU A 430 -4.03 19.04 -21.23
C LEU A 430 -3.30 18.47 -22.46
N SER A 431 -4.03 17.80 -23.36
CA SER A 431 -3.47 17.34 -24.65
C SER A 431 -3.36 18.45 -25.70
N SER A 432 -3.94 19.63 -25.46
CA SER A 432 -3.83 20.78 -26.38
C SER A 432 -2.49 21.50 -26.19
N GLU A 433 -1.90 21.98 -27.30
CA GLU A 433 -0.73 22.89 -27.26
C GLU A 433 -0.97 24.15 -26.40
N ARG A 434 -2.24 24.54 -26.21
CA ARG A 434 -2.63 25.67 -25.37
C ARG A 434 -2.39 25.46 -23.89
N ALA A 435 -2.24 24.21 -23.43
CA ALA A 435 -1.98 23.87 -22.03
C ALA A 435 -0.56 24.24 -21.58
N GLY A 436 0.37 24.46 -22.52
CA GLY A 436 1.77 24.75 -22.21
C GLY A 436 2.47 23.59 -21.49
N LYS A 437 3.48 23.90 -20.68
CA LYS A 437 4.19 22.90 -19.89
C LYS A 437 3.38 22.50 -18.66
N TRP A 438 3.27 21.20 -18.41
CA TRP A 438 2.60 20.72 -17.20
C TRP A 438 3.16 19.40 -16.68
N LEU A 439 3.00 19.19 -15.38
CA LEU A 439 3.31 17.95 -14.68
C LEU A 439 2.06 17.46 -13.94
N LEU A 440 1.59 16.27 -14.29
CA LEU A 440 0.45 15.61 -13.65
C LEU A 440 0.96 14.45 -12.79
N ILE A 441 0.77 14.54 -11.48
CA ILE A 441 1.27 13.56 -10.51
C ILE A 441 0.09 12.75 -9.96
N PHE A 442 0.11 11.43 -10.18
CA PHE A 442 -0.83 10.48 -9.60
C PHE A 442 -0.17 9.79 -8.40
N ASP A 443 -0.62 10.10 -7.19
CA ASP A 443 -0.03 9.59 -5.95
C ASP A 443 -0.82 8.39 -5.38
N ASN A 444 -0.13 7.30 -5.03
CA ASN A 444 -0.72 6.01 -4.62
C ASN A 444 -1.53 5.31 -5.71
N ALA A 445 -1.03 5.28 -6.94
CA ALA A 445 -1.60 4.52 -8.05
C ALA A 445 -1.37 3.01 -7.88
N ASP A 446 -1.97 2.40 -6.85
CA ASP A 446 -1.68 1.03 -6.42
C ASP A 446 -2.66 -0.02 -7.00
N ASN A 447 -3.85 0.39 -7.44
CA ASN A 447 -4.93 -0.52 -7.84
C ASN A 447 -4.94 -0.79 -9.35
N SER A 448 -4.42 -1.95 -9.79
CA SER A 448 -4.36 -2.32 -11.21
C SER A 448 -5.73 -2.38 -11.90
N GLU A 449 -6.78 -2.81 -11.20
CA GLU A 449 -8.13 -2.90 -11.81
C GLU A 449 -8.68 -1.52 -12.18
N MET A 450 -8.45 -0.55 -11.30
CA MET A 450 -8.86 0.84 -11.53
C MET A 450 -8.16 1.46 -12.76
N TRP A 451 -6.91 1.05 -13.00
CA TRP A 451 -6.07 1.62 -14.03
C TRP A 451 -6.18 0.92 -15.39
N LEU A 452 -6.31 -0.42 -15.40
CA LEU A 452 -6.16 -1.24 -16.60
C LEU A 452 -7.46 -1.94 -17.03
N THR A 453 -8.39 -2.24 -16.11
CA THR A 453 -9.64 -2.96 -16.46
C THR A 453 -10.82 -1.99 -16.56
N GLY A 454 -11.29 -1.76 -17.78
CA GLY A 454 -12.54 -1.06 -18.06
C GLY A 454 -13.73 -2.02 -18.07
N ASN A 455 -14.87 -1.58 -17.50
CA ASN A 455 -16.16 -2.26 -17.62
C ASN A 455 -17.08 -1.45 -18.54
N ASP A 456 -18.16 -2.05 -19.07
CA ASP A 456 -19.15 -1.40 -19.95
C ASP A 456 -19.76 -0.10 -19.35
N THR A 457 -19.68 0.07 -18.03
CA THR A 457 -20.20 1.23 -17.28
C THR A 457 -19.12 2.20 -16.78
N THR A 458 -17.84 1.81 -16.76
CA THR A 458 -16.71 2.65 -16.29
C THR A 458 -15.42 2.32 -17.05
N PRO A 459 -14.93 3.21 -17.93
CA PRO A 459 -13.66 3.01 -18.63
C PRO A 459 -12.46 3.03 -17.67
N ALA A 460 -11.34 2.45 -18.10
CA ALA A 460 -10.13 2.39 -17.31
C ALA A 460 -9.52 3.80 -17.12
N LEU A 461 -8.85 4.06 -16.00
CA LEU A 461 -8.23 5.39 -15.80
C LEU A 461 -7.14 5.71 -16.81
N GLU A 462 -6.46 4.69 -17.33
CA GLU A 462 -5.45 4.87 -18.38
C GLU A 462 -6.02 5.54 -19.63
N ASP A 463 -7.28 5.24 -19.98
CA ASP A 463 -7.97 5.80 -21.15
C ASP A 463 -8.13 7.33 -21.06
N PHE A 464 -8.08 7.88 -19.83
CA PHE A 464 -8.23 9.31 -19.57
C PHE A 464 -6.90 10.07 -19.44
N LEU A 465 -5.76 9.41 -19.68
CA LEU A 465 -4.46 10.07 -19.58
C LEU A 465 -4.23 11.03 -20.76
N PRO A 466 -3.86 12.30 -20.51
CA PRO A 466 -3.54 13.26 -21.55
C PRO A 466 -2.24 12.90 -22.29
N MET A 467 -2.15 13.29 -23.56
CA MET A 467 -0.94 13.15 -24.38
C MET A 467 -0.49 14.52 -24.87
N SER A 468 0.72 14.93 -24.49
CA SER A 468 1.30 16.22 -24.90
C SER A 468 2.81 16.11 -25.00
N ASP A 469 3.41 16.83 -25.96
CA ASP A 469 4.86 16.91 -26.10
C ASP A 469 5.51 17.75 -25.00
N GLN A 470 4.76 18.65 -24.37
CA GLN A 470 5.21 19.55 -23.30
C GLN A 470 4.74 19.10 -21.90
N GLY A 471 4.04 17.96 -21.81
CA GLY A 471 3.47 17.44 -20.57
C GLY A 471 4.11 16.14 -20.12
N HIS A 472 4.28 15.98 -18.80
CA HIS A 472 4.76 14.74 -18.20
C HIS A 472 3.79 14.23 -17.13
N ILE A 473 3.69 12.91 -17.03
CA ILE A 473 2.89 12.21 -16.03
C ILE A 473 3.82 11.43 -15.09
N LEU A 474 3.67 11.64 -13.79
CA LEU A 474 4.43 10.95 -12.76
C LEU A 474 3.50 10.11 -11.88
N PHE A 475 3.78 8.83 -11.76
CA PHE A 475 3.06 7.93 -10.88
C PHE A 475 3.89 7.62 -9.63
N THR A 476 3.29 7.62 -8.45
CA THR A 476 3.85 6.92 -7.29
C THR A 476 3.01 5.67 -7.06
N THR A 477 3.67 4.51 -7.01
CA THR A 477 2.97 3.24 -6.80
C THR A 477 3.81 2.27 -5.98
N ARG A 478 3.14 1.40 -5.23
CA ARG A 478 3.75 0.26 -4.56
C ARG A 478 3.79 -0.97 -5.46
N ASN A 479 3.00 -0.99 -6.53
CA ASN A 479 2.91 -2.12 -7.44
C ASN A 479 3.87 -1.93 -8.62
N GLY A 480 4.99 -2.65 -8.60
CA GLY A 480 5.98 -2.64 -9.67
C GLY A 480 5.45 -3.14 -11.01
N GLU A 481 4.52 -4.11 -11.03
CA GLU A 481 3.93 -4.61 -12.29
C GLU A 481 3.07 -3.52 -12.95
N LEU A 482 2.22 -2.86 -12.16
CA LEU A 482 1.43 -1.73 -12.65
C LEU A 482 2.30 -0.57 -13.15
N ALA A 483 3.46 -0.33 -12.53
CA ALA A 483 4.41 0.66 -13.02
C ALA A 483 4.95 0.31 -14.42
N VAL A 484 5.24 -0.97 -14.66
CA VAL A 484 5.66 -1.48 -15.97
C VAL A 484 4.55 -1.33 -16.99
N ASP A 485 3.31 -1.68 -16.64
CA ASP A 485 2.18 -1.55 -17.55
C ASP A 485 1.90 -0.09 -17.95
N LEU A 486 1.96 0.84 -16.98
CA LEU A 486 1.65 2.26 -17.24
C LEU A 486 2.78 3.04 -17.95
N THR A 487 4.05 2.65 -17.73
CA THR A 487 5.22 3.47 -18.12
C THR A 487 6.26 2.75 -18.97
N GLY A 488 6.12 1.44 -19.16
CA GLY A 488 7.11 0.58 -19.81
C GLY A 488 8.38 0.45 -18.95
N SER A 489 9.48 1.04 -19.42
CA SER A 489 10.80 0.95 -18.77
C SER A 489 11.18 2.17 -17.93
N ASN A 490 10.34 3.21 -17.86
CA ASN A 490 10.67 4.49 -17.23
C ASN A 490 10.33 4.48 -15.73
N ILE A 491 10.99 3.61 -14.98
CA ILE A 491 10.70 3.35 -13.56
C ILE A 491 11.91 3.69 -12.70
N ILE A 492 11.70 4.51 -11.68
CA ILE A 492 12.68 4.78 -10.63
C ILE A 492 12.28 4.01 -9.38
N SER A 493 13.04 2.96 -9.07
CA SER A 493 12.87 2.20 -7.83
C SER A 493 13.54 2.94 -6.68
N VAL A 494 12.81 3.18 -5.60
CA VAL A 494 13.33 3.83 -4.39
C VAL A 494 13.88 2.76 -3.44
N PRO A 495 15.22 2.66 -3.26
CA PRO A 495 15.84 1.65 -2.41
C PRO A 495 15.61 1.92 -0.92
N ASP A 496 16.04 1.00 -0.05
CA ASP A 496 16.11 1.24 1.38
C ASP A 496 17.04 2.41 1.73
N VAL A 497 16.73 3.11 2.82
CA VAL A 497 17.53 4.27 3.25
C VAL A 497 18.81 3.77 3.90
N ASP A 498 19.94 4.38 3.55
CA ASP A 498 21.22 4.09 4.19
C ASP A 498 21.24 4.51 5.67
N LYS A 499 22.22 3.98 6.40
CA LYS A 499 22.34 4.17 7.85
C LYS A 499 22.50 5.65 8.21
N GLU A 500 23.27 6.40 7.44
CA GLU A 500 23.60 7.80 7.66
C GLU A 500 22.37 8.70 7.44
N THR A 501 21.64 8.47 6.35
CA THR A 501 20.40 9.16 6.02
C THR A 501 19.31 8.83 7.02
N ALA A 502 19.15 7.57 7.43
CA ALA A 502 18.18 7.16 8.44
C ALA A 502 18.46 7.80 9.81
N SER A 503 19.73 7.89 10.20
CA SER A 503 20.17 8.61 11.41
C SER A 503 19.82 10.09 11.33
N SER A 504 20.05 10.72 10.17
CA SER A 504 19.70 12.13 9.93
C SER A 504 18.19 12.39 9.97
N ILE A 505 17.38 11.46 9.47
CA ILE A 505 15.91 11.52 9.56
C ILE A 505 15.48 11.46 11.03
N LEU A 506 15.98 10.48 11.78
CA LEU A 506 15.67 10.33 13.21
C LEU A 506 16.08 11.59 13.99
N GLU A 507 17.28 12.11 13.72
CA GLU A 507 17.77 13.34 14.30
C GLU A 507 16.79 14.48 14.07
N ASN A 508 16.38 14.72 12.83
CA ASN A 508 15.46 15.82 12.50
C ASN A 508 14.05 15.69 13.09
N LEU A 509 13.64 14.48 13.47
CA LEU A 509 12.31 14.23 14.02
C LEU A 509 12.25 14.25 15.55
N LEU A 510 13.36 13.97 16.24
CA LEU A 510 13.43 14.02 17.71
C LEU A 510 13.49 15.46 18.25
N LEU A 511 12.75 15.72 19.34
CA LEU A 511 12.83 16.99 20.07
C LEU A 511 14.08 17.06 20.97
N GLN A 512 14.51 15.91 21.49
CA GLN A 512 15.65 15.79 22.41
C GLN A 512 16.85 15.18 21.70
N LYS A 513 17.76 16.04 21.23
CA LYS A 513 18.94 15.63 20.43
C LYS A 513 19.96 14.81 21.22
N HIS A 514 20.07 15.03 22.53
CA HIS A 514 21.00 14.29 23.42
C HIS A 514 20.70 12.78 23.48
N LEU A 515 19.49 12.35 23.11
CA LEU A 515 19.14 10.92 23.06
C LEU A 515 19.96 10.14 22.02
N LEU A 516 20.59 10.82 21.06
CA LEU A 516 21.39 10.24 19.99
C LEU A 516 22.88 10.09 20.34
N GLU A 517 23.30 10.51 21.54
CA GLU A 517 24.68 10.35 22.01
C GLU A 517 25.06 8.86 22.14
N ASP A 518 24.07 7.98 22.37
CA ASP A 518 24.22 6.54 22.29
C ASP A 518 24.09 6.06 20.84
N HIS A 519 25.22 6.08 20.12
CA HIS A 519 25.30 5.62 18.75
C HIS A 519 24.94 4.14 18.58
N ILE A 520 25.24 3.28 19.56
CA ILE A 520 24.98 1.84 19.44
C ILE A 520 23.47 1.60 19.48
N THR A 521 22.78 2.14 20.49
CA THR A 521 21.32 1.99 20.61
C THR A 521 20.59 2.63 19.44
N THR A 522 21.08 3.77 18.93
CA THR A 522 20.52 4.43 17.75
C THR A 522 20.54 3.52 16.52
N VAL A 523 21.67 2.87 16.26
CA VAL A 523 21.82 1.97 15.11
C VAL A 523 20.93 0.74 15.26
N ILE A 524 20.90 0.13 16.43
CA ILE A 524 20.05 -1.04 16.70
C ILE A 524 18.57 -0.68 16.48
N LEU A 525 18.12 0.48 16.98
CA LEU A 525 16.74 0.94 16.78
C LEU A 525 16.40 1.11 15.28
N LEU A 526 17.30 1.74 14.51
CA LEU A 526 17.08 1.94 13.07
C LEU A 526 17.04 0.61 12.31
N GLU A 527 17.88 -0.35 12.66
CA GLU A 527 17.84 -1.72 12.14
C GLU A 527 16.51 -2.42 12.47
N GLN A 528 15.99 -2.25 13.69
CA GLN A 528 14.69 -2.81 14.08
C GLN A 528 13.52 -2.20 13.31
N LEU A 529 13.59 -0.90 12.99
CA LEU A 529 12.63 -0.20 12.15
C LEU A 529 12.88 -0.40 10.65
N ALA A 530 13.82 -1.29 10.29
CA ALA A 530 14.21 -1.62 8.92
C ALA A 530 14.56 -0.39 8.08
N PHE A 531 15.12 0.65 8.71
CA PHE A 531 15.46 1.93 8.06
C PHE A 531 14.30 2.60 7.31
N LEU A 532 13.05 2.21 7.59
CA LEU A 532 11.87 2.70 6.88
C LEU A 532 11.51 4.11 7.39
N PRO A 533 11.54 5.18 6.56
CA PRO A 533 11.26 6.54 7.01
C PRO A 533 9.93 6.70 7.75
N LEU A 534 8.90 6.00 7.28
CA LEU A 534 7.59 6.01 7.92
C LEU A 534 7.63 5.44 9.34
N ALA A 535 8.36 4.33 9.55
CA ALA A 535 8.51 3.70 10.85
C ALA A 535 9.37 4.55 11.79
N ILE A 536 10.44 5.17 11.28
CA ILE A 536 11.28 6.11 12.03
C ILE A 536 10.45 7.31 12.49
N ALA A 537 9.62 7.88 11.61
CA ALA A 537 8.76 8.99 11.97
C ALA A 537 7.72 8.63 13.02
N GLN A 538 7.15 7.43 12.93
CA GLN A 538 6.22 6.91 13.93
C GLN A 538 6.88 6.74 15.29
N ALA A 539 8.03 6.06 15.33
CA ALA A 539 8.81 5.87 16.54
C ALA A 539 9.19 7.21 17.18
N SER A 540 9.68 8.15 16.37
CA SER A 540 10.03 9.51 16.82
C SER A 540 8.85 10.25 17.43
N ALA A 541 7.67 10.16 16.79
CA ALA A 541 6.45 10.79 17.29
C ALA A 541 6.02 10.19 18.64
N TYR A 542 6.09 8.87 18.79
CA TYR A 542 5.78 8.18 20.05
C TYR A 542 6.77 8.55 21.16
N ILE A 543 8.07 8.50 20.87
CA ILE A 543 9.16 8.90 21.78
C ILE A 543 8.95 10.34 22.26
N ASN A 544 8.68 11.27 21.34
CA ASN A 544 8.44 12.67 21.66
C ASN A 544 7.18 12.87 22.54
N LYS A 545 6.09 12.16 22.23
CA LYS A 545 4.79 12.27 22.93
C LYS A 545 4.86 11.67 24.35
N LYS A 546 5.57 10.55 24.51
CA LYS A 546 5.68 9.80 25.76
C LYS A 546 6.93 10.15 26.58
N ARG A 547 7.87 10.93 26.01
CA ARG A 547 9.16 11.31 26.61
C ARG A 547 10.02 10.11 27.03
N LEU A 548 10.14 9.14 26.14
CA LEU A 548 10.93 7.93 26.36
C LEU A 548 12.40 8.12 25.94
N THR A 549 13.29 7.29 26.48
CA THR A 549 14.65 7.12 25.93
C THR A 549 14.62 6.17 24.72
N LEU A 550 15.68 6.18 23.89
CA LEU A 550 15.79 5.23 22.79
C LEU A 550 15.84 3.78 23.30
N SER A 551 16.56 3.54 24.41
CA SER A 551 16.65 2.22 25.03
C SER A 551 15.30 1.72 25.53
N ALA A 552 14.49 2.57 26.18
CA ALA A 552 13.17 2.19 26.67
C ALA A 552 12.21 1.87 25.51
N TYR A 553 12.26 2.65 24.42
CA TYR A 553 11.48 2.34 23.22
C TYR A 553 11.93 1.03 22.57
N LEU A 554 13.24 0.79 22.52
CA LEU A 554 13.80 -0.44 21.97
C LEU A 554 13.38 -1.67 22.77
N THR A 555 13.37 -1.59 24.10
CA THR A 555 12.85 -2.65 24.98
C THR A 555 11.39 -2.95 24.67
N LEU A 556 10.52 -1.94 24.57
CA LEU A 556 9.10 -2.14 24.20
C LEU A 556 8.93 -2.76 22.82
N LEU A 557 9.83 -2.47 21.87
CA LEU A 557 9.81 -3.06 20.53
C LEU A 557 10.32 -4.53 20.53
N GLN A 558 11.04 -4.95 21.57
CA GLN A 558 11.71 -6.25 21.68
C GLN A 558 11.06 -7.21 22.69
N GLU A 559 10.15 -6.76 23.55
CA GLU A 559 9.49 -7.57 24.59
C GLU A 559 8.58 -8.66 24.00
N GLU A 560 7.39 -8.30 23.50
CA GLU A 560 6.49 -9.23 22.83
C GLU A 560 6.09 -8.74 21.42
N GLU A 561 5.89 -9.67 20.47
CA GLU A 561 5.48 -9.31 19.10
C GLU A 561 4.16 -8.51 19.08
N ASP A 562 3.27 -8.74 20.05
CA ASP A 562 1.99 -8.04 20.17
C ASP A 562 2.17 -6.57 20.62
N ASP A 563 3.15 -6.28 21.48
CA ASP A 563 3.49 -4.92 21.91
C ASP A 563 4.14 -4.13 20.77
N ALA A 564 5.07 -4.76 20.04
CA ALA A 564 5.67 -4.17 18.84
C ALA A 564 4.61 -3.81 17.79
N VAL A 565 3.59 -4.66 17.66
CA VAL A 565 2.44 -4.45 16.78
C VAL A 565 1.58 -3.27 17.24
N GLU A 566 1.27 -3.17 18.53
CA GLU A 566 0.47 -2.07 19.07
C GLU A 566 1.20 -0.74 18.81
N LEU A 567 2.50 -0.71 19.08
CA LEU A 567 3.38 0.43 18.81
C LEU A 567 3.41 0.81 17.32
N LEU A 568 3.57 -0.17 16.43
CA LEU A 568 3.56 0.04 14.97
C LEU A 568 2.16 0.31 14.39
N SER A 569 1.11 0.16 15.20
CA SER A 569 -0.28 0.49 14.85
C SER A 569 -0.76 1.83 15.42
N GLU A 570 0.00 2.50 16.31
CA GLU A 570 -0.44 3.77 16.90
C GLU A 570 -0.42 4.90 15.85
N ASP A 571 -1.55 5.59 15.72
CA ASP A 571 -1.69 6.70 14.79
C ASP A 571 -1.01 7.98 15.32
N PHE A 572 -0.47 8.78 14.40
CA PHE A 572 0.15 10.06 14.70
C PHE A 572 -0.17 11.10 13.62
N ARG A 573 -0.40 12.33 14.08
CA ARG A 573 -0.67 13.46 13.18
C ARG A 573 0.62 13.94 12.54
N ASP A 574 0.66 13.88 11.22
CA ASP A 574 1.77 14.36 10.40
C ASP A 574 1.22 15.34 9.34
N PRO A 575 1.70 16.61 9.30
CA PRO A 575 1.27 17.60 8.31
C PRO A 575 1.55 17.20 6.86
N GLY A 576 2.45 16.23 6.62
CA GLY A 576 2.77 15.71 5.29
C GLY A 576 1.78 14.68 4.73
N ARG A 577 0.62 14.47 5.38
CA ARG A 577 -0.36 13.42 5.04
C ARG A 577 -1.74 13.96 4.69
N TYR A 578 -2.51 13.14 3.97
CA TYR A 578 -3.94 13.39 3.74
C TYR A 578 -4.72 13.31 5.05
N LYS A 579 -5.54 14.33 5.34
CA LYS A 579 -6.26 14.49 6.61
C LYS A 579 -7.25 13.35 6.93
N ASP A 580 -7.71 12.64 5.90
CA ASP A 580 -8.76 11.63 6.00
C ASP A 580 -8.20 10.19 6.05
N ILE A 581 -6.87 10.02 6.06
CA ILE A 581 -6.22 8.70 5.97
C ILE A 581 -5.39 8.44 7.24
N GLN A 582 -5.91 7.58 8.11
CA GLN A 582 -5.18 7.02 9.25
C GLN A 582 -4.30 5.87 8.76
N ASN A 583 -3.00 6.10 8.60
CA ASN A 583 -2.06 5.08 8.09
C ASN A 583 -0.84 4.90 9.00
N PRO A 584 -0.98 4.13 10.10
CA PRO A 584 0.13 3.41 10.71
C PRO A 584 0.90 2.57 9.68
N VAL A 585 2.15 2.23 9.98
CA VAL A 585 2.99 1.36 9.12
C VAL A 585 2.25 0.06 8.75
N ILE A 586 1.53 -0.53 9.70
CA ILE A 586 0.77 -1.78 9.50
C ILE A 586 -0.41 -1.60 8.54
N THR A 587 -1.11 -0.47 8.56
CA THR A 587 -2.23 -0.20 7.62
C THR A 587 -1.73 -0.09 6.18
N THR A 588 -0.55 0.50 6.00
CA THR A 588 0.10 0.61 4.70
C THR A 588 0.39 -0.78 4.12
N TRP A 589 0.93 -1.68 4.94
CA TRP A 589 1.10 -3.09 4.56
C TRP A 589 -0.25 -3.76 4.27
N LEU A 590 -1.27 -3.59 5.11
CA LEU A 590 -2.57 -4.26 4.97
C LEU A 590 -3.27 -3.92 3.64
N ILE A 591 -3.17 -2.67 3.18
CA ILE A 591 -3.72 -2.26 1.88
C ILE A 591 -3.06 -3.04 0.74
N SER A 592 -1.72 -3.09 0.74
CA SER A 592 -0.95 -3.82 -0.28
C SER A 592 -1.19 -5.33 -0.20
N PHE A 593 -1.28 -5.89 1.01
CA PHE A 593 -1.58 -7.31 1.20
C PHE A 593 -2.96 -7.70 0.66
N LYS A 594 -4.00 -6.87 0.88
CA LYS A 594 -5.34 -7.11 0.32
C LYS A 594 -5.34 -7.08 -1.21
N GLN A 595 -4.53 -6.19 -1.81
CA GLN A 595 -4.39 -6.15 -3.27
C GLN A 595 -3.70 -7.40 -3.81
N ILE A 596 -2.59 -7.82 -3.18
CA ILE A 596 -1.90 -9.07 -3.52
C ILE A 596 -2.87 -10.25 -3.42
N GLN A 597 -3.64 -10.34 -2.34
CA GLN A 597 -4.61 -11.41 -2.14
C GLN A 597 -5.70 -11.44 -3.22
N HIS A 598 -6.14 -10.27 -3.69
CA HIS A 598 -7.13 -10.16 -4.77
C HIS A 598 -6.55 -10.59 -6.12
N GLN A 599 -5.30 -10.21 -6.42
CA GLN A 599 -4.64 -10.48 -7.69
C GLN A 599 -4.16 -11.93 -7.79
N ASP A 600 -3.49 -12.44 -6.74
CA ASP A 600 -3.01 -13.81 -6.67
C ASP A 600 -3.05 -14.36 -5.24
N GLN A 601 -4.02 -15.23 -4.98
CA GLN A 601 -4.15 -15.94 -3.71
C GLN A 601 -2.91 -16.79 -3.37
N LEU A 602 -2.17 -17.30 -4.38
CA LEU A 602 -0.95 -18.07 -4.15
C LEU A 602 0.17 -17.17 -3.57
N ALA A 603 0.29 -15.93 -4.03
CA ALA A 603 1.25 -14.98 -3.48
C ALA A 603 0.94 -14.67 -2.00
N ALA A 604 -0.33 -14.51 -1.66
CA ALA A 604 -0.78 -14.32 -0.28
C ALA A 604 -0.50 -15.56 0.59
N ASP A 605 -0.71 -16.75 0.04
CA ASP A 605 -0.41 -18.03 0.67
C ASP A 605 1.10 -18.20 0.92
N TYR A 606 1.95 -17.84 -0.04
CA TYR A 606 3.41 -17.84 0.14
C TYR A 606 3.86 -16.83 1.19
N LEU A 607 3.29 -15.63 1.20
CA LEU A 607 3.59 -14.65 2.24
C LEU A 607 3.22 -15.19 3.64
N SER A 608 2.05 -15.81 3.76
CA SER A 608 1.59 -16.42 5.02
C SER A 608 2.46 -17.60 5.44
N PHE A 609 2.95 -18.41 4.50
CA PHE A 609 3.89 -19.50 4.76
C PHE A 609 5.23 -18.98 5.28
N MET A 610 5.81 -18.01 4.58
CA MET A 610 7.12 -17.43 4.93
C MET A 610 7.10 -16.68 6.27
N ALA A 611 5.93 -16.18 6.70
CA ALA A 611 5.72 -15.55 8.00
C ALA A 611 5.84 -16.51 9.21
N CYS A 612 5.83 -17.82 8.98
CA CYS A 612 5.96 -18.84 10.02
C CYS A 612 7.38 -19.42 10.16
N ILE A 613 8.34 -18.95 9.38
CA ILE A 613 9.73 -19.43 9.34
C ILE A 613 10.72 -18.27 9.44
N ASN A 614 12.01 -18.52 9.29
CA ASN A 614 12.99 -17.45 9.28
C ASN A 614 12.77 -16.57 8.03
N PRO A 615 12.60 -15.24 8.18
CA PRO A 615 12.29 -14.38 7.04
C PRO A 615 13.44 -14.17 6.05
N ARG A 616 14.67 -14.61 6.38
CA ARG A 616 15.86 -14.42 5.53
C ARG A 616 16.29 -15.74 4.90
N ASN A 617 16.82 -15.65 3.68
CA ASN A 617 17.41 -16.76 2.93
C ASN A 617 16.48 -17.99 2.88
N ILE A 618 15.24 -17.78 2.45
CA ILE A 618 14.22 -18.83 2.28
C ILE A 618 14.42 -19.50 0.92
N PRO A 619 14.71 -20.80 0.87
CA PRO A 619 14.90 -21.51 -0.39
C PRO A 619 13.58 -21.70 -1.13
N HIS A 620 13.59 -21.53 -2.46
CA HIS A 620 12.42 -21.86 -3.30
C HIS A 620 11.93 -23.30 -3.11
N SER A 621 12.85 -24.24 -2.86
CA SER A 621 12.57 -25.66 -2.63
C SER A 621 11.76 -25.91 -1.35
N LEU A 622 11.81 -25.02 -0.37
CA LEU A 622 11.07 -25.15 0.88
C LEU A 622 9.59 -24.77 0.71
N LEU A 623 9.28 -23.87 -0.21
CA LEU A 623 7.92 -23.41 -0.48
C LEU A 623 7.00 -24.57 -0.95
N PRO A 624 5.68 -24.46 -0.72
CA PRO A 624 4.72 -25.44 -1.23
C PRO A 624 4.81 -25.56 -2.78
N PRO A 625 5.09 -26.78 -3.31
CA PRO A 625 5.26 -26.97 -4.74
C PRO A 625 3.93 -26.81 -5.47
N GLN A 626 3.98 -26.25 -6.67
CA GLN A 626 2.83 -26.07 -7.55
C GLN A 626 2.95 -26.93 -8.80
N SER A 627 1.81 -27.21 -9.44
CA SER A 627 1.77 -27.99 -10.70
C SER A 627 2.49 -27.30 -11.86
N SER A 628 2.66 -25.97 -11.78
CA SER A 628 3.33 -25.16 -12.79
C SER A 628 4.39 -24.28 -12.15
N SER A 629 5.64 -24.41 -12.60
CA SER A 629 6.75 -23.54 -12.19
C SER A 629 6.48 -22.08 -12.52
N LYS A 630 5.78 -21.81 -13.63
CA LYS A 630 5.35 -20.46 -13.99
C LYS A 630 4.49 -19.82 -12.89
N ARG A 631 3.53 -20.55 -12.30
CA ARG A 631 2.68 -20.00 -11.24
C ARG A 631 3.47 -19.60 -9.99
N THR A 632 4.49 -20.38 -9.64
CA THR A 632 5.37 -20.03 -8.51
C THR A 632 6.17 -18.77 -8.82
N LEU A 633 6.70 -18.64 -10.04
CA LEU A 633 7.44 -17.45 -10.46
C LEU A 633 6.55 -16.21 -10.54
N ASP A 634 5.34 -16.33 -11.09
CA ASP A 634 4.37 -15.24 -11.16
C ASP A 634 4.01 -14.75 -9.74
N ALA A 635 3.69 -15.67 -8.82
CA ALA A 635 3.34 -15.32 -7.44
C ALA A 635 4.49 -14.64 -6.68
N LEU A 636 5.74 -15.11 -6.85
CA LEU A 636 6.92 -14.50 -6.23
C LEU A 636 7.32 -13.19 -6.92
N GLY A 637 7.12 -13.10 -8.23
CA GLY A 637 7.26 -11.88 -9.02
C GLY A 637 6.35 -10.79 -8.49
N LEU A 638 5.09 -11.12 -8.20
CA LEU A 638 4.13 -10.20 -7.60
C LEU A 638 4.57 -9.73 -6.20
N LEU A 639 5.04 -10.63 -5.33
CA LEU A 639 5.55 -10.23 -4.01
C LEU A 639 6.78 -9.31 -4.10
N ASN A 640 7.67 -9.56 -5.07
CA ASN A 640 8.81 -8.71 -5.37
C ASN A 640 8.38 -7.36 -5.96
N ALA A 641 7.35 -7.34 -6.81
CA ALA A 641 6.79 -6.12 -7.39
C ALA A 641 6.24 -5.17 -6.32
N TYR A 642 5.69 -5.73 -5.24
CA TYR A 642 5.28 -4.97 -4.04
C TYR A 642 6.44 -4.67 -3.06
N SER A 643 7.66 -5.10 -3.37
CA SER A 643 8.84 -5.04 -2.51
C SER A 643 8.65 -5.73 -1.14
N PHE A 644 7.73 -6.70 -1.04
CA PHE A 644 7.50 -7.46 0.20
C PHE A 644 8.57 -8.51 0.41
N THR A 645 9.08 -9.04 -0.70
CA THR A 645 10.20 -9.95 -0.77
C THR A 645 11.28 -9.39 -1.67
N THR A 646 12.49 -9.90 -1.49
CA THR A 646 13.61 -9.72 -2.40
C THR A 646 14.08 -11.10 -2.81
N SER A 647 14.32 -11.29 -4.10
CA SER A 647 14.91 -12.51 -4.63
C SER A 647 16.34 -12.21 -5.05
N GLN A 648 17.32 -12.72 -4.30
CA GLN A 648 18.74 -12.68 -4.68
C GLN A 648 19.16 -14.10 -5.08
N GLY A 649 19.04 -14.42 -6.37
CA GLY A 649 19.32 -15.78 -6.85
C GLY A 649 18.26 -16.79 -6.39
N PRO A 650 18.65 -17.96 -5.81
CA PRO A 650 17.71 -18.99 -5.36
C PRO A 650 17.04 -18.68 -4.01
N ASP A 651 17.46 -17.60 -3.34
CA ASP A 651 17.02 -17.27 -2.00
C ASP A 651 16.02 -16.12 -2.00
N ILE A 652 14.98 -16.27 -1.17
CA ILE A 652 13.94 -15.28 -0.95
C ILE A 652 14.12 -14.70 0.44
N SER A 653 14.18 -13.38 0.55
CA SER A 653 14.15 -12.69 1.85
C SER A 653 12.91 -11.82 1.95
N MET A 654 12.10 -12.06 2.99
CA MET A 654 10.96 -11.22 3.34
C MET A 654 11.43 -10.01 4.15
N HIS A 655 10.89 -8.84 3.82
CA HIS A 655 11.17 -7.63 4.58
C HIS A 655 10.68 -7.76 6.04
N ARG A 656 11.48 -7.32 7.01
CA ARG A 656 11.21 -7.52 8.46
C ARG A 656 9.83 -7.01 8.91
N LEU A 657 9.47 -5.78 8.51
CA LEU A 657 8.17 -5.21 8.88
C LEU A 657 6.99 -5.94 8.20
N VAL A 658 7.21 -6.51 7.01
CA VAL A 658 6.22 -7.34 6.32
C VAL A 658 6.03 -8.65 7.08
N HIS A 659 7.12 -9.26 7.56
CA HIS A 659 7.07 -10.46 8.40
C HIS A 659 6.25 -10.24 9.68
N ILE A 660 6.53 -9.17 10.42
CA ILE A 660 5.80 -8.81 11.66
C ILE A 660 4.32 -8.52 11.36
N ALA A 661 4.04 -7.71 10.33
CA ALA A 661 2.67 -7.35 9.97
C ALA A 661 1.84 -8.56 9.51
N THR A 662 2.45 -9.49 8.76
CA THR A 662 1.79 -10.72 8.30
C THR A 662 1.44 -11.63 9.48
N ARG A 663 2.38 -11.87 10.41
CA ARG A 663 2.15 -12.71 11.61
C ARG A 663 1.00 -12.17 12.46
N ASN A 664 1.02 -10.86 12.73
CA ASN A 664 -0.04 -10.17 13.45
C ASN A 664 -1.40 -10.31 12.77
N TRP A 665 -1.46 -10.04 11.47
CA TRP A 665 -2.70 -10.17 10.72
C TRP A 665 -3.24 -11.60 10.79
N LEU A 666 -2.38 -12.61 10.65
CA LEU A 666 -2.77 -14.01 10.80
C LEU A 666 -3.31 -14.32 12.20
N ARG A 667 -2.72 -13.77 13.27
CA ARG A 667 -3.20 -13.98 14.65
C ARG A 667 -4.54 -13.30 14.90
N LYS A 668 -4.69 -12.03 14.50
CA LYS A 668 -5.95 -11.28 14.65
C LYS A 668 -7.13 -11.93 13.91
N ASN A 669 -6.85 -12.65 12.81
CA ASN A 669 -7.86 -13.39 12.05
C ASN A 669 -8.00 -14.86 12.49
N GLY A 670 -7.27 -15.32 13.51
CA GLY A 670 -7.30 -16.71 13.98
C GLY A 670 -6.75 -17.73 12.97
N LEU A 671 -5.97 -17.28 11.99
CA LEU A 671 -5.40 -18.10 10.92
C LEU A 671 -3.96 -18.55 11.21
N PHE A 672 -3.28 -17.95 12.17
CA PHE A 672 -1.86 -18.19 12.41
C PHE A 672 -1.56 -19.66 12.79
N SER A 673 -2.30 -20.24 13.75
CA SER A 673 -2.13 -21.66 14.13
C SER A 673 -2.42 -22.64 12.98
N HIS A 674 -3.27 -22.25 12.02
CA HIS A 674 -3.53 -23.04 10.81
C HIS A 674 -2.32 -23.01 9.86
N TRP A 675 -1.71 -21.84 9.67
CA TRP A 675 -0.52 -21.68 8.83
C TRP A 675 0.72 -22.34 9.44
N VAL A 676 0.95 -22.20 10.75
CA VAL A 676 2.01 -22.92 11.47
C VAL A 676 1.90 -24.42 11.24
N ARG A 677 0.69 -24.98 11.26
CA ARG A 677 0.46 -26.40 10.95
C ARG A 677 0.81 -26.76 9.50
N ARG A 678 0.33 -25.97 8.52
CA ARG A 678 0.66 -26.20 7.10
C ARG A 678 2.16 -26.15 6.83
N VAL A 679 2.84 -25.22 7.48
CA VAL A 679 4.29 -25.05 7.40
C VAL A 679 5.00 -26.23 8.04
N ALA A 680 4.60 -26.63 9.25
CA ALA A 680 5.12 -27.82 9.91
C ALA A 680 4.97 -29.09 9.06
N ASP A 681 3.80 -29.31 8.44
CA ASP A 681 3.58 -30.44 7.52
C ASP A 681 4.51 -30.41 6.30
N ARG A 682 4.85 -29.22 5.81
CA ARG A 682 5.76 -29.06 4.67
C ARG A 682 7.20 -29.31 5.10
N ILE A 683 7.65 -28.72 6.21
CA ILE A 683 9.01 -28.88 6.72
C ILE A 683 9.24 -30.34 7.15
N ASP A 684 8.31 -30.99 7.84
CA ASP A 684 8.44 -32.41 8.25
C ASP A 684 8.73 -33.35 7.06
N LYS A 685 8.11 -33.06 5.91
CA LYS A 685 8.32 -33.79 4.64
C LYS A 685 9.60 -33.40 3.92
N ALA A 686 9.97 -32.12 3.93
CA ALA A 686 11.08 -31.58 3.13
C ALA A 686 12.42 -31.64 3.87
N PHE A 687 12.43 -31.54 5.20
CA PHE A 687 13.63 -31.53 6.02
C PHE A 687 14.31 -32.91 5.97
N PRO A 688 15.56 -32.98 5.49
CA PRO A 688 16.23 -34.26 5.29
C PRO A 688 16.74 -34.80 6.63
N ASN A 689 17.31 -36.01 6.61
CA ASN A 689 18.00 -36.55 7.78
C ASN A 689 19.43 -35.99 7.89
N ASP A 690 20.09 -36.35 8.98
CA ASP A 690 21.47 -35.99 9.35
C ASP A 690 22.55 -36.72 8.52
N HIS A 691 22.18 -37.46 7.47
CA HIS A 691 23.15 -38.12 6.60
C HIS A 691 24.04 -37.08 5.90
N TYR A 692 25.36 -37.30 5.89
CA TYR A 692 26.35 -36.31 5.45
C TYR A 692 26.13 -35.77 4.02
N THR A 693 25.59 -36.58 3.11
CA THR A 693 25.24 -36.17 1.74
C THR A 693 24.17 -35.08 1.69
N ASN A 694 23.34 -34.97 2.73
CA ASN A 694 22.28 -33.96 2.84
C ASN A 694 22.75 -32.69 3.55
N ARG A 695 24.03 -32.59 3.94
CA ARG A 695 24.54 -31.49 4.76
C ARG A 695 24.27 -30.11 4.21
N ALA A 696 24.50 -29.90 2.93
CA ALA A 696 24.20 -28.62 2.29
C ALA A 696 22.71 -28.27 2.44
N LEU A 697 21.82 -29.24 2.18
CA LEU A 697 20.38 -29.04 2.19
C LEU A 697 19.81 -28.80 3.60
N TRP A 698 20.20 -29.56 4.63
CA TRP A 698 19.69 -29.27 5.97
C TRP A 698 20.32 -28.02 6.58
N ARG A 699 21.58 -27.66 6.29
CA ARG A 699 22.12 -26.36 6.76
C ARG A 699 21.34 -25.18 6.17
N GLU A 700 20.86 -25.32 4.94
CA GLU A 700 19.97 -24.35 4.30
C GLU A 700 18.60 -24.27 4.99
N TYR A 701 18.03 -25.41 5.42
CA TYR A 701 16.71 -25.48 6.04
C TYR A 701 16.71 -25.28 7.56
N LEU A 702 17.84 -25.48 8.24
CA LEU A 702 17.95 -25.49 9.69
C LEU A 702 17.49 -24.18 10.36
N PRO A 703 17.84 -22.97 9.85
CA PRO A 703 17.32 -21.73 10.41
C PRO A 703 15.79 -21.65 10.39
N HIS A 704 15.16 -22.20 9.35
CA HIS A 704 13.69 -22.24 9.19
C HIS A 704 13.03 -23.24 10.14
N GLY A 705 13.65 -24.41 10.31
CA GLY A 705 13.21 -25.43 11.27
C GLY A 705 13.30 -24.95 12.72
N LEU A 706 14.40 -24.28 13.09
CA LEU A 706 14.60 -23.69 14.42
C LEU A 706 13.58 -22.58 14.72
N ALA A 707 13.38 -21.66 13.76
CA ALA A 707 12.38 -20.60 13.90
C ALA A 707 10.98 -21.17 14.16
N LEU A 708 10.61 -22.24 13.46
CA LEU A 708 9.33 -22.93 13.66
C LEU A 708 9.23 -23.62 15.03
N VAL A 709 10.26 -24.38 15.43
CA VAL A 709 10.25 -25.17 16.68
C VAL A 709 10.19 -24.31 17.95
N HIS A 710 10.75 -23.10 17.89
CA HIS A 710 10.71 -22.14 19.00
C HIS A 710 9.42 -21.30 19.03
N ASP A 711 8.56 -21.37 18.01
CA ASP A 711 7.30 -20.63 17.98
C ASP A 711 6.27 -21.21 18.99
N SER A 712 5.62 -20.33 19.76
CA SER A 712 4.68 -20.73 20.82
C SER A 712 3.50 -21.54 20.29
N GLU A 713 3.02 -21.26 19.08
CA GLU A 713 1.90 -21.98 18.45
C GLU A 713 2.31 -23.38 17.97
N PHE A 714 3.56 -23.53 17.55
CA PHE A 714 4.11 -24.85 17.23
C PHE A 714 4.24 -25.70 18.50
N ILE A 715 4.68 -25.10 19.61
CA ILE A 715 4.86 -25.81 20.90
C ILE A 715 3.56 -26.49 21.35
N VAL A 716 2.39 -25.89 21.10
CA VAL A 716 1.07 -26.47 21.41
C VAL A 716 0.81 -27.76 20.62
N GLN A 717 1.33 -27.87 19.40
CA GLN A 717 1.06 -28.98 18.47
C GLN A 717 2.26 -29.91 18.25
N ARG A 718 3.40 -29.64 18.91
CA ARG A 718 4.70 -30.31 18.71
C ARG A 718 4.65 -31.84 18.84
N GLY A 719 3.71 -32.37 19.61
CA GLY A 719 3.52 -33.83 19.74
C GLY A 719 3.20 -34.54 18.43
N ARG A 720 2.73 -33.82 17.39
CA ARG A 720 2.49 -34.36 16.04
C ARG A 720 3.76 -34.43 15.19
N TYR A 721 4.77 -33.62 15.51
CA TYR A 721 5.97 -33.38 14.71
C TYR A 721 7.24 -33.87 15.42
N ILE A 722 7.13 -34.93 16.21
CA ILE A 722 8.25 -35.52 16.97
C ILE A 722 9.39 -35.94 16.03
N ASN A 723 9.06 -36.44 14.83
CA ASN A 723 10.06 -36.82 13.83
C ASN A 723 10.86 -35.60 13.36
N LEU A 724 10.20 -34.51 12.93
CA LEU A 724 10.85 -33.25 12.57
C LEU A 724 11.77 -32.73 13.68
N VAL A 725 11.28 -32.66 14.93
CA VAL A 725 12.10 -32.19 16.07
C VAL A 725 13.32 -33.10 16.27
N GLY A 726 13.15 -34.42 16.11
CA GLY A 726 14.24 -35.39 16.12
C GLY A 726 15.27 -35.14 15.02
N LYS A 727 14.85 -34.98 13.76
CA LYS A 727 15.74 -34.68 12.64
C LYS A 727 16.53 -33.39 12.86
N ILE A 728 15.88 -32.33 13.36
CA ILE A 728 16.55 -31.05 13.66
C ILE A 728 17.60 -31.25 14.76
N ALA A 729 17.29 -31.99 15.83
CA ALA A 729 18.24 -32.28 16.90
C ALA A 729 19.44 -33.12 16.43
N ASP A 730 19.20 -34.12 15.58
CA ASP A 730 20.24 -34.98 15.00
C ASP A 730 21.18 -34.17 14.08
N CYS A 731 20.60 -33.29 13.27
CA CYS A 731 21.34 -32.33 12.45
C CYS A 731 22.19 -31.37 13.31
N LEU A 732 21.62 -30.76 14.35
CA LEU A 732 22.38 -29.90 15.27
C LEU A 732 23.55 -30.63 15.91
N THR A 733 23.36 -31.89 16.30
CA THR A 733 24.42 -32.73 16.86
C THR A 733 25.52 -32.98 15.84
N SER A 734 25.17 -33.20 14.57
CA SER A 734 26.14 -33.39 13.48
C SER A 734 26.94 -32.14 13.15
N ASP A 735 26.37 -30.95 13.34
CA ASP A 735 27.09 -29.66 13.23
C ASP A 735 27.77 -29.23 14.55
N ALA A 736 27.83 -30.12 15.55
CA ALA A 736 28.40 -29.86 16.89
C ALA A 736 27.76 -28.70 17.66
N ARG A 737 26.50 -28.37 17.36
CA ARG A 737 25.68 -27.38 18.09
C ARG A 737 24.96 -28.05 19.28
N TYR A 738 25.75 -28.62 20.19
CA TYR A 738 25.26 -29.52 21.24
C TYR A 738 24.29 -28.86 22.23
N HIS A 739 24.45 -27.58 22.55
CA HIS A 739 23.55 -26.88 23.48
C HIS A 739 22.12 -26.75 22.92
N GLU A 740 21.99 -26.47 21.64
CA GLU A 740 20.68 -26.39 20.98
C GLU A 740 20.07 -27.79 20.82
N ALA A 741 20.89 -28.79 20.48
CA ALA A 741 20.46 -30.18 20.41
C ALA A 741 19.95 -30.70 21.78
N GLU A 742 20.65 -30.37 22.87
CA GLU A 742 20.27 -30.73 24.24
C GLU A 742 18.85 -30.24 24.59
N ALA A 743 18.54 -28.98 24.28
CA ALA A 743 17.22 -28.41 24.55
C ALA A 743 16.10 -29.17 23.81
N LEU A 744 16.36 -29.58 22.57
CA LEU A 744 15.41 -30.36 21.77
C LEU A 744 15.29 -31.80 22.26
N TYR A 745 16.39 -32.48 22.61
CA TYR A 745 16.33 -33.84 23.15
C TYR A 745 15.62 -33.89 24.51
N LYS A 746 15.87 -32.95 25.41
CA LYS A 746 15.10 -32.82 26.67
C LYS A 746 13.61 -32.66 26.40
N THR A 747 13.25 -31.92 25.35
CA THR A 747 11.86 -31.76 24.92
C THR A 747 11.28 -33.06 24.36
N LEU A 748 12.03 -33.77 23.52
CA LEU A 748 11.64 -35.07 22.95
C LEU A 748 11.43 -36.13 24.03
N ILE A 749 12.31 -36.21 25.02
CA ILE A 749 12.18 -37.14 26.15
C ILE A 749 10.86 -36.89 26.88
N ARG A 750 10.55 -35.63 27.22
CA ARG A 750 9.28 -35.28 27.88
C ARG A 750 8.05 -35.67 27.06
N ILE A 751 8.10 -35.45 25.74
CA ILE A 751 6.98 -35.80 24.85
C ILE A 751 6.81 -37.33 24.75
N ASN A 752 7.91 -38.06 24.52
CA ASN A 752 7.89 -39.51 24.37
C ASN A 752 7.52 -40.21 25.70
N GLN A 753 8.01 -39.73 26.84
CA GLN A 753 7.59 -40.19 28.17
C GLN A 753 6.08 -40.08 28.36
N ASN A 754 5.49 -38.94 28.02
CA ASN A 754 4.05 -38.70 28.19
C ASN A 754 3.19 -39.52 27.22
N ARG A 755 3.73 -39.88 26.05
CA ARG A 755 2.99 -40.61 25.00
C ARG A 755 3.11 -42.13 25.15
N ASP A 756 4.33 -42.62 25.29
CA ASP A 756 4.66 -44.05 25.19
C ASP A 756 5.16 -44.64 26.52
N GLY A 757 5.52 -43.81 27.51
CA GLY A 757 6.10 -44.21 28.78
C GLY A 757 7.63 -44.07 28.84
N LEU A 758 8.19 -44.17 30.05
CA LEU A 758 9.64 -44.02 30.29
C LEU A 758 10.46 -45.17 29.68
N GLU A 759 9.93 -46.40 29.75
CA GLU A 759 10.61 -47.64 29.34
C GLU A 759 10.50 -47.91 27.84
N HIS A 760 9.69 -47.13 27.11
CA HIS A 760 9.49 -47.34 25.68
C HIS A 760 10.74 -46.98 24.87
N THR A 761 11.01 -47.77 23.82
CA THR A 761 12.23 -47.67 23.00
C THR A 761 12.48 -46.26 22.45
N THR A 762 11.44 -45.52 22.05
CA THR A 762 11.56 -44.14 21.52
C THR A 762 12.06 -43.14 22.58
N THR A 763 11.62 -43.31 23.82
CA THR A 763 12.09 -42.52 24.96
C THR A 763 13.56 -42.85 25.24
N LEU A 764 13.90 -44.14 25.29
CA LEU A 764 15.27 -44.61 25.51
C LEU A 764 16.24 -44.11 24.43
N VAL A 765 15.83 -44.09 23.16
CA VAL A 765 16.61 -43.49 22.04
C VAL A 765 16.87 -42.02 22.28
N SER A 766 15.88 -41.28 22.77
CA SER A 766 16.03 -39.84 23.04
C SER A 766 16.97 -39.60 24.23
N ILE A 767 16.93 -40.46 25.26
CA ILE A 767 17.84 -40.40 26.42
C ILE A 767 19.27 -40.73 26.00
N ALA A 768 19.49 -41.78 25.20
CA ALA A 768 20.82 -42.15 24.71
C ALA A 768 21.45 -41.04 23.84
N LYS A 769 20.65 -40.37 22.99
CA LYS A 769 21.11 -39.21 22.21
C LYS A 769 21.48 -38.02 23.10
N LEU A 770 20.71 -37.77 24.17
CA LEU A 770 21.06 -36.77 25.17
C LEU A 770 22.36 -37.12 25.91
N ALA A 771 22.56 -38.39 26.28
CA ALA A 771 23.80 -38.86 26.90
C ALA A 771 25.02 -38.64 25.99
N SER A 772 24.90 -38.98 24.70
CA SER A 772 25.93 -38.68 23.70
C SER A 772 26.20 -37.17 23.54
N THR A 773 25.14 -36.34 23.65
CA THR A 773 25.27 -34.87 23.60
C THR A 773 26.04 -34.35 24.83
N TYR A 774 25.71 -34.85 26.03
CA TYR A 774 26.45 -34.52 27.26
C TYR A 774 27.90 -34.97 27.19
N ARG A 775 28.17 -36.17 26.65
CA ARG A 775 29.54 -36.64 26.45
C ARG A 775 30.34 -35.68 25.56
N SER A 776 29.74 -35.22 24.47
CA SER A 776 30.37 -34.27 23.52
C SER A 776 30.56 -32.86 24.12
N GLN A 777 29.78 -32.49 25.14
CA GLN A 777 29.96 -31.26 25.91
C GLN A 777 31.01 -31.38 27.04
N GLY A 778 31.61 -32.55 27.26
CA GLY A 778 32.53 -32.79 28.39
C GLY A 778 31.82 -33.14 29.71
N ARG A 779 30.49 -33.28 29.71
CA ARG A 779 29.66 -33.59 30.90
C ARG A 779 29.55 -35.10 31.12
N TRP A 780 30.68 -35.76 31.30
CA TRP A 780 30.78 -37.22 31.26
C TRP A 780 30.04 -37.93 32.39
N HIS A 781 29.93 -37.34 33.58
CA HIS A 781 29.19 -37.94 34.70
C HIS A 781 27.68 -37.95 34.46
N GLU A 782 27.13 -36.90 33.85
CA GLU A 782 25.71 -36.87 33.49
C GLU A 782 25.42 -37.82 32.32
N ALA A 783 26.36 -37.94 31.37
CA ALA A 783 26.27 -38.94 30.30
C ALA A 783 26.25 -40.38 30.86
N GLU A 784 27.15 -40.70 31.81
CA GLU A 784 27.25 -42.02 32.45
C GLU A 784 25.95 -42.41 33.14
N GLN A 785 25.35 -41.49 33.91
CA GLN A 785 24.09 -41.75 34.61
C GLN A 785 22.97 -42.12 33.63
N LEU A 786 22.87 -41.41 32.50
CA LEU A 786 21.88 -41.69 31.47
C LEU A 786 22.19 -42.98 30.70
N ASP A 787 23.45 -43.24 30.37
CA ASP A 787 23.88 -44.45 29.66
C ASP A 787 23.60 -45.72 30.48
N ILE A 788 23.87 -45.69 31.80
CA ILE A 788 23.55 -46.80 32.72
C ILE A 788 22.04 -47.02 32.78
N GLN A 789 21.26 -45.95 32.97
CA GLN A 789 19.81 -46.04 33.02
C GLN A 789 19.22 -46.65 31.74
N VAL A 790 19.70 -46.23 30.57
CA VAL A 790 19.25 -46.77 29.28
C VAL A 790 19.66 -48.24 29.15
N LEU A 791 20.89 -48.59 29.51
CA LEU A 791 21.38 -49.97 29.41
C LEU A 791 20.57 -50.92 30.29
N GLU A 792 20.37 -50.60 31.57
CA GLU A 792 19.60 -51.43 32.51
C GLU A 792 18.17 -51.64 32.02
N THR A 793 17.53 -50.57 31.53
CA THR A 793 16.16 -50.66 30.98
C THR A 793 16.12 -51.51 29.71
N CYS A 794 17.08 -51.36 28.81
CA CYS A 794 17.14 -52.15 27.58
C CYS A 794 17.43 -53.64 27.84
N GLU A 795 18.26 -53.94 28.83
CA GLU A 795 18.53 -55.33 29.23
C GLU A 795 17.28 -56.02 29.77
N ILE A 796 16.45 -55.31 30.54
CA ILE A 796 15.19 -55.82 31.08
C ILE A 796 14.14 -55.99 29.97
N GLU A 797 13.93 -54.95 29.15
CA GLU A 797 12.81 -54.90 28.19
C GLU A 797 13.10 -55.60 26.85
N LEU A 798 14.32 -55.47 26.32
CA LEU A 798 14.71 -55.97 24.99
C LEU A 798 15.61 -57.21 25.07
N GLY A 799 16.22 -57.45 26.24
CA GLY A 799 17.18 -58.52 26.47
C GLY A 799 18.63 -58.13 26.13
N PRO A 800 19.62 -58.90 26.63
CA PRO A 800 21.04 -58.54 26.60
C PRO A 800 21.70 -58.63 25.22
N ILE A 801 21.10 -59.34 24.25
CA ILE A 801 21.66 -59.54 22.90
C ILE A 801 21.02 -58.60 21.88
N HIS A 802 19.99 -57.86 22.28
CA HIS A 802 19.29 -56.97 21.35
C HIS A 802 20.24 -55.89 20.80
N PRO A 803 20.22 -55.57 19.49
CA PRO A 803 21.13 -54.59 18.88
C PRO A 803 21.18 -53.24 19.63
N TYR A 804 20.03 -52.80 20.15
CA TYR A 804 19.94 -51.54 20.88
C TYR A 804 20.59 -51.61 22.28
N THR A 805 20.45 -52.73 23.00
CA THR A 805 21.15 -52.98 24.27
C THR A 805 22.65 -52.98 24.08
N LEU A 806 23.12 -53.66 23.01
CA LEU A 806 24.53 -53.69 22.63
C LEU A 806 25.06 -52.29 22.22
N ALA A 807 24.25 -51.49 21.53
CA ALA A 807 24.61 -50.10 21.21
C ALA A 807 24.74 -49.24 22.48
N SER A 808 23.83 -49.41 23.45
CA SER A 808 23.90 -48.73 24.75
C SER A 808 25.17 -49.11 25.53
N LEU A 809 25.57 -50.39 25.47
CA LEU A 809 26.82 -50.86 26.07
C LEU A 809 28.05 -50.18 25.45
N GLY A 810 28.04 -50.00 24.12
CA GLY A 810 29.11 -49.28 23.41
C GLY A 810 29.16 -47.79 23.75
N ASN A 811 28.01 -47.15 23.96
CA ASN A 811 27.94 -45.76 24.41
C ASN A 811 28.54 -45.60 25.81
N LEU A 812 28.18 -46.48 26.75
CA LEU A 812 28.74 -46.49 28.10
C LEU A 812 30.26 -46.72 28.08
N ALA A 813 30.75 -47.65 27.26
CA ALA A 813 32.19 -47.87 27.10
C ALA A 813 32.92 -46.61 26.60
N SER A 814 32.32 -45.90 25.63
CA SER A 814 32.86 -44.64 25.13
C SER A 814 32.87 -43.56 26.23
N THR A 815 31.83 -43.50 27.05
CA THR A 815 31.77 -42.58 28.20
C THR A 815 32.83 -42.90 29.25
N TYR A 816 33.09 -44.18 29.57
CA TYR A 816 34.21 -44.58 30.44
C TYR A 816 35.58 -44.24 29.85
N TRP A 817 35.74 -44.38 28.52
CA TRP A 817 36.98 -44.00 27.85
C TRP A 817 37.26 -42.50 28.01
N GLU A 818 36.28 -41.63 27.76
CA GLU A 818 36.40 -40.16 27.93
C GLU A 818 36.73 -39.75 29.38
N GLN A 819 36.21 -40.48 30.37
CA GLN A 819 36.55 -40.28 31.78
C GLN A 819 37.97 -40.74 32.15
N GLY A 820 38.73 -41.35 31.23
CA GLY A 820 40.04 -41.95 31.48
C GLY A 820 40.00 -43.33 32.15
N ARG A 821 38.82 -43.96 32.25
CA ARG A 821 38.62 -45.31 32.82
C ARG A 821 38.86 -46.39 31.77
N SER A 822 40.05 -46.41 31.18
CA SER A 822 40.37 -47.24 30.00
C SER A 822 40.23 -48.76 30.23
N ASN A 823 40.42 -49.25 31.45
CA ASN A 823 40.25 -50.68 31.76
C ASN A 823 38.78 -51.12 31.72
N GLU A 824 37.87 -50.24 32.14
CA GLU A 824 36.44 -50.53 32.13
C GLU A 824 35.89 -50.44 30.71
N ALA A 825 36.32 -49.43 29.94
CA ALA A 825 36.04 -49.31 28.52
C ALA A 825 36.51 -50.56 27.74
N GLU A 826 37.77 -50.99 27.93
CA GLU A 826 38.32 -52.17 27.25
C GLU A 826 37.49 -53.43 27.52
N ASN A 827 37.12 -53.67 28.79
CA ASN A 827 36.37 -54.87 29.16
C ASN A 827 35.01 -54.92 28.43
N LEU A 828 34.29 -53.79 28.42
CA LEU A 828 33.01 -53.67 27.73
C LEU A 828 33.17 -53.81 26.21
N GLU A 829 34.18 -53.16 25.62
CA GLU A 829 34.46 -53.20 24.18
C GLU A 829 34.82 -54.60 23.69
N VAL A 830 35.67 -55.33 24.41
CA VAL A 830 36.06 -56.71 24.07
C VAL A 830 34.85 -57.64 24.12
N GLN A 831 34.01 -57.53 25.16
CA GLN A 831 32.76 -58.29 25.26
C GLN A 831 31.81 -57.96 24.10
N LEU A 832 31.67 -56.68 23.77
CA LEU A 832 30.81 -56.17 22.71
C LEU A 832 31.25 -56.68 21.33
N ILE A 833 32.54 -56.56 21.00
CA ILE A 833 33.10 -57.05 19.72
C ILE A 833 32.92 -58.56 19.59
N LYS A 834 33.17 -59.34 20.66
CA LYS A 834 32.96 -60.79 20.64
C LYS A 834 31.51 -61.15 20.34
N THR A 835 30.57 -60.40 20.91
CA THR A 835 29.13 -60.58 20.68
C THR A 835 28.75 -60.18 19.26
N PHE A 836 29.17 -59.00 18.80
CA PHE A 836 28.87 -58.53 17.44
C PHE A 836 29.48 -59.43 16.35
N LYS A 837 30.74 -59.86 16.48
CA LYS A 837 31.37 -60.82 15.55
C LYS A 837 30.59 -62.14 15.47
N LYS A 838 30.06 -62.63 16.60
CA LYS A 838 29.31 -63.88 16.65
C LYS A 838 27.94 -63.78 15.98
N PHE A 839 27.21 -62.69 16.18
CA PHE A 839 25.80 -62.57 15.76
C PHE A 839 25.58 -61.78 14.47
N PHE A 840 26.45 -60.82 14.15
CA PHE A 840 26.29 -59.88 13.03
C PHE A 840 27.44 -59.94 12.03
N GLY A 841 28.55 -60.59 12.38
CA GLY A 841 29.72 -60.77 11.52
C GLY A 841 30.76 -59.66 11.65
N VAL A 842 31.90 -59.89 11.01
CA VAL A 842 33.08 -59.00 11.08
C VAL A 842 32.94 -57.73 10.25
N GLU A 843 32.16 -57.79 9.16
CA GLU A 843 31.94 -56.65 8.25
C GLU A 843 30.82 -55.71 8.71
N HIS A 844 30.10 -56.05 9.79
CA HIS A 844 28.98 -55.24 10.26
C HIS A 844 29.48 -53.88 10.79
N PRO A 845 28.85 -52.74 10.42
CA PRO A 845 29.31 -51.40 10.82
C PRO A 845 29.53 -51.24 12.33
N ASN A 846 28.61 -51.73 13.17
CA ASN A 846 28.78 -51.65 14.63
C ASN A 846 29.97 -52.48 15.14
N THR A 847 30.32 -53.59 14.49
CA THR A 847 31.54 -54.37 14.83
C THR A 847 32.78 -53.52 14.57
N LEU A 848 32.84 -52.86 13.41
CA LEU A 848 33.98 -52.02 13.01
C LEU A 848 34.11 -50.77 13.88
N VAL A 849 33.00 -50.14 14.26
CA VAL A 849 32.98 -49.01 15.21
C VAL A 849 33.50 -49.45 16.58
N SER A 850 33.02 -50.57 17.12
CA SER A 850 33.52 -51.08 18.41
C SER A 850 35.01 -51.45 18.35
N MET A 851 35.49 -52.01 17.24
CA MET A 851 36.92 -52.28 17.03
C MET A 851 37.76 -50.99 16.96
N SER A 852 37.23 -49.93 16.35
CA SER A 852 37.89 -48.61 16.30
C SER A 852 38.00 -47.98 17.69
N ASN A 853 36.96 -48.11 18.51
CA ASN A 853 36.96 -47.63 19.89
C ASN A 853 37.99 -48.40 20.72
N LEU A 854 38.04 -49.74 20.58
CA LEU A 854 39.06 -50.57 21.23
C LEU A 854 40.49 -50.20 20.80
N ALA A 855 40.71 -49.90 19.53
CA ALA A 855 42.00 -49.42 19.05
C ALA A 855 42.39 -48.08 19.71
N SER A 856 41.43 -47.17 19.89
CA SER A 856 41.64 -45.90 20.61
C SER A 856 41.92 -46.13 22.10
N THR A 857 41.29 -47.11 22.74
CA THR A 857 41.58 -47.55 24.11
C THR A 857 42.99 -48.15 24.24
N TYR A 858 43.42 -48.98 23.29
CA TYR A 858 44.80 -49.48 23.27
C TYR A 858 45.83 -48.37 23.04
N ARG A 859 45.51 -47.40 22.18
CA ARG A 859 46.37 -46.24 21.93
C ARG A 859 46.56 -45.40 23.19
N SER A 860 45.50 -45.12 23.95
CA SER A 860 45.60 -44.35 25.21
C SER A 860 46.36 -45.10 26.31
N LYS A 861 46.35 -46.44 26.29
CA LYS A 861 47.15 -47.29 27.20
C LYS A 861 48.61 -47.47 26.77
N GLY A 862 49.04 -46.89 25.65
CA GLY A 862 50.39 -47.04 25.12
C GLY A 862 50.63 -48.35 24.35
N GLN A 863 49.58 -49.13 24.08
CA GLN A 863 49.65 -50.40 23.33
C GLN A 863 49.53 -50.15 21.81
N TRP A 864 50.42 -49.32 21.27
CA TRP A 864 50.27 -48.80 19.90
C TRP A 864 50.31 -49.85 18.79
N ASN A 865 51.02 -50.97 18.98
CA ASN A 865 51.07 -52.05 17.99
C ASN A 865 49.74 -52.80 17.87
N GLU A 866 49.04 -52.99 18.99
CA GLU A 866 47.72 -53.61 19.00
C GLU A 866 46.66 -52.68 18.41
N ALA A 867 46.76 -51.38 18.72
CA ALA A 867 45.95 -50.33 18.09
C ALA A 867 46.15 -50.30 16.57
N GLU A 868 47.40 -50.28 16.09
CA GLU A 868 47.72 -50.26 14.65
C GLU A 868 47.14 -51.47 13.93
N ARG A 869 47.27 -52.67 14.49
CA ARG A 869 46.72 -53.89 13.89
C ARG A 869 45.21 -53.79 13.72
N LEU A 870 44.50 -53.32 14.74
CA LEU A 870 43.04 -53.15 14.69
C LEU A 870 42.64 -52.02 13.73
N ASP A 871 43.31 -50.87 13.78
CA ASP A 871 43.03 -49.73 12.91
C ASP A 871 43.21 -50.10 11.43
N ILE A 872 44.25 -50.87 11.07
CA ILE A 872 44.46 -51.36 9.70
C ILE A 872 43.35 -52.34 9.29
N GLU A 873 43.01 -53.32 10.13
CA GLU A 873 41.92 -54.28 9.85
C GLU A 873 40.59 -53.56 9.62
N VAL A 874 40.26 -52.59 10.47
CA VAL A 874 39.05 -51.78 10.34
C VAL A 874 39.08 -50.94 9.08
N LEU A 875 40.19 -50.24 8.81
CA LEU A 875 40.28 -49.33 7.67
C LEU A 875 40.11 -50.08 6.35
N GLU A 876 40.79 -51.20 6.16
CA GLU A 876 40.66 -52.00 4.93
C GLU A 876 39.24 -52.53 4.77
N THR A 877 38.61 -52.99 5.85
CA THR A 877 37.21 -53.45 5.81
C THR A 877 36.23 -52.30 5.53
N MET A 878 36.43 -51.11 6.11
CA MET A 878 35.58 -49.94 5.84
C MET A 878 35.74 -49.43 4.40
N LYS A 879 36.96 -49.47 3.84
CA LYS A 879 37.19 -49.16 2.41
C LYS A 879 36.40 -50.10 1.51
N THR A 880 36.33 -51.40 1.82
CA THR A 880 35.57 -52.36 1.02
C THR A 880 34.06 -52.24 1.19
N VAL A 881 33.59 -51.97 2.41
CA VAL A 881 32.15 -51.95 2.73
C VAL A 881 31.49 -50.60 2.40
N LEU A 882 32.14 -49.48 2.75
CA LEU A 882 31.56 -48.13 2.65
C LEU A 882 32.22 -47.25 1.58
N GLY A 883 33.38 -47.66 1.06
CA GLY A 883 34.18 -46.89 0.12
C GLY A 883 35.16 -45.93 0.78
N THR A 884 36.06 -45.37 -0.01
CA THR A 884 37.22 -44.58 0.46
C THR A 884 36.91 -43.15 0.87
N GLU A 885 35.71 -42.66 0.59
CA GLU A 885 35.30 -41.26 0.86
C GLU A 885 34.21 -41.16 1.93
N HIS A 886 33.72 -42.30 2.41
CA HIS A 886 32.71 -42.32 3.46
C HIS A 886 33.26 -41.71 4.77
N PRO A 887 32.52 -40.86 5.49
CA PRO A 887 33.01 -40.22 6.72
C PRO A 887 33.57 -41.20 7.75
N SER A 888 32.93 -42.35 7.96
CA SER A 888 33.46 -43.39 8.85
C SER A 888 34.82 -43.94 8.40
N THR A 889 35.03 -44.16 7.09
CA THR A 889 36.34 -44.57 6.55
C THR A 889 37.39 -43.49 6.78
N LEU A 890 37.04 -42.21 6.59
CA LEU A 890 37.92 -41.08 6.87
C LEU A 890 38.25 -40.96 8.36
N THR A 891 37.32 -41.29 9.25
CA THR A 891 37.55 -41.37 10.70
C THR A 891 38.47 -42.53 11.07
N SER A 892 38.34 -43.70 10.45
CA SER A 892 39.31 -44.80 10.64
C SER A 892 40.70 -44.45 10.11
N MET A 893 40.81 -43.75 8.97
CA MET A 893 42.10 -43.22 8.48
C MET A 893 42.71 -42.22 9.47
N ASN A 894 41.89 -41.32 10.04
CA ASN A 894 42.32 -40.38 11.06
C ASN A 894 42.84 -41.09 12.32
N ASN A 895 42.14 -42.14 12.76
CA ASN A 895 42.54 -42.92 13.95
C ASN A 895 43.88 -43.64 13.72
N LEU A 896 44.08 -44.23 12.54
CA LEU A 896 45.35 -44.83 12.16
C LEU A 896 46.49 -43.80 12.13
N ALA A 897 46.23 -42.60 11.58
CA ALA A 897 47.20 -41.51 11.59
C ALA A 897 47.56 -41.07 13.03
N SER A 898 46.57 -40.96 13.93
CA SER A 898 46.81 -40.73 15.36
C SER A 898 47.64 -41.85 16.00
N THR A 899 47.47 -43.10 15.57
CA THR A 899 48.28 -44.23 16.04
C THR A 899 49.73 -44.09 15.57
N TYR A 900 49.97 -43.75 14.30
CA TYR A 900 51.33 -43.46 13.80
C TYR A 900 51.98 -42.28 14.49
N TRP A 901 51.23 -41.21 14.75
CA TRP A 901 51.74 -40.05 15.47
C TRP A 901 52.21 -40.41 16.89
N ASN A 902 51.43 -41.21 17.63
CA ASN A 902 51.82 -41.69 18.96
C ASN A 902 53.03 -42.64 18.95
N GLN A 903 53.28 -43.33 17.84
CA GLN A 903 54.49 -44.13 17.64
C GLN A 903 55.72 -43.28 17.25
N GLY A 904 55.58 -41.96 17.07
CA GLY A 904 56.64 -41.08 16.57
C GLY A 904 56.85 -41.14 15.05
N ARG A 905 55.94 -41.80 14.31
CA ARG A 905 55.99 -41.95 12.85
C ARG A 905 55.28 -40.77 12.17
N TRP A 906 55.76 -39.55 12.44
CA TRP A 906 55.08 -38.31 12.03
C TRP A 906 54.91 -38.13 10.52
N ASN A 907 55.84 -38.63 9.70
CA ASN A 907 55.72 -38.55 8.24
C ASN A 907 54.56 -39.40 7.70
N GLU A 908 54.35 -40.59 8.26
CA GLU A 908 53.23 -41.46 7.87
C GLU A 908 51.90 -40.92 8.39
N ALA A 909 51.92 -40.30 9.58
CA ALA A 909 50.77 -39.57 10.12
C ALA A 909 50.40 -38.36 9.24
N GLU A 910 51.38 -37.56 8.82
CA GLU A 910 51.19 -36.43 7.89
C GLU A 910 50.57 -36.89 6.57
N GLU A 911 51.12 -37.93 5.94
CA GLU A 911 50.62 -38.43 4.66
C GLU A 911 49.14 -38.82 4.73
N LEU A 912 48.74 -39.53 5.81
CA LEU A 912 47.34 -39.90 6.02
C LEU A 912 46.47 -38.69 6.37
N TRP A 913 46.91 -37.80 7.26
CA TRP A 913 46.11 -36.65 7.67
C TRP A 913 45.89 -35.64 6.55
N VAL A 914 46.87 -35.41 5.67
CA VAL A 914 46.69 -34.58 4.47
C VAL A 914 45.58 -35.16 3.59
N GLN A 915 45.63 -36.48 3.31
CA GLN A 915 44.59 -37.16 2.52
C GLN A 915 43.21 -37.05 3.18
N VAL A 916 43.12 -37.25 4.50
CA VAL A 916 41.87 -37.14 5.26
C VAL A 916 41.32 -35.72 5.21
N VAL A 917 42.14 -34.70 5.44
CA VAL A 917 41.72 -33.30 5.42
C VAL A 917 41.23 -32.90 4.03
N GLU A 918 41.94 -33.27 2.96
CA GLU A 918 41.52 -32.99 1.58
C GLU A 918 40.17 -33.63 1.25
N LYS A 919 40.00 -34.92 1.58
CA LYS A 919 38.74 -35.64 1.36
C LYS A 919 37.59 -35.09 2.23
N ARG A 920 37.83 -34.78 3.51
CA ARG A 920 36.82 -34.18 4.40
C ARG A 920 36.43 -32.77 3.93
N LYS A 921 37.36 -31.96 3.44
CA LYS A 921 37.03 -30.66 2.82
C LYS A 921 36.11 -30.83 1.62
N ALA A 922 36.31 -31.85 0.79
CA ALA A 922 35.47 -32.14 -0.37
C ALA A 922 34.09 -32.71 0.02
N VAL A 923 34.02 -33.61 1.01
CA VAL A 923 32.79 -34.34 1.37
C VAL A 923 31.94 -33.59 2.40
N LEU A 924 32.56 -33.07 3.46
CA LEU A 924 31.87 -32.45 4.60
C LEU A 924 31.94 -30.92 4.57
N GLY A 925 32.95 -30.36 3.91
CA GLY A 925 33.22 -28.93 3.85
C GLY A 925 34.32 -28.47 4.81
N VAL A 926 34.83 -27.26 4.57
CA VAL A 926 35.97 -26.68 5.31
C VAL A 926 35.64 -26.33 6.76
N GLU A 927 34.38 -25.99 7.04
CA GLU A 927 33.89 -25.57 8.36
C GLU A 927 33.42 -26.74 9.24
N HIS A 928 33.39 -27.97 8.73
CA HIS A 928 32.90 -29.10 9.50
C HIS A 928 33.84 -29.39 10.67
N HIS A 929 33.29 -29.69 11.85
CA HIS A 929 34.04 -30.01 13.07
C HIS A 929 35.18 -31.02 12.80
N ASP A 930 34.87 -32.20 12.26
CA ASP A 930 35.89 -33.22 11.91
C ASP A 930 36.98 -32.75 10.93
N THR A 931 36.67 -31.81 10.02
CA THR A 931 37.66 -31.23 9.11
C THR A 931 38.62 -30.33 9.88
N LEU A 932 38.08 -29.48 10.76
CA LEU A 932 38.86 -28.57 11.60
C LEU A 932 39.74 -29.33 12.60
N THR A 933 39.22 -30.39 13.23
CA THR A 933 40.01 -31.30 14.10
C THR A 933 41.14 -31.97 13.33
N GLY A 934 40.89 -32.41 12.08
CA GLY A 934 41.94 -32.95 11.21
C GLY A 934 43.03 -31.94 10.86
N ILE A 935 42.67 -30.67 10.61
CA ILE A 935 43.64 -29.60 10.37
C ILE A 935 44.45 -29.30 11.64
N GLY A 936 43.83 -29.32 12.82
CA GLY A 936 44.53 -29.18 14.10
C GLY A 936 45.54 -30.30 14.34
N ASN A 937 45.18 -31.55 14.05
CA ASN A 937 46.11 -32.68 14.12
C ASN A 937 47.30 -32.53 13.16
N LEU A 938 47.05 -32.03 11.94
CA LEU A 938 48.11 -31.74 10.98
C LEU A 938 49.05 -30.63 11.50
N ALA A 939 48.50 -29.59 12.14
CA ALA A 939 49.30 -28.54 12.76
C ALA A 939 50.20 -29.08 13.89
N ALA A 940 49.65 -29.92 14.77
CA ALA A 940 50.43 -30.61 15.79
C ALA A 940 51.53 -31.50 15.19
N THR A 941 51.30 -32.10 14.02
CA THR A 941 52.33 -32.88 13.29
C THR A 941 53.45 -31.99 12.78
N TYR A 942 53.11 -30.85 12.18
CA TYR A 942 54.10 -29.87 11.73
C TYR A 942 54.93 -29.35 12.90
N TRP A 943 54.30 -29.15 14.05
CA TRP A 943 55.00 -28.77 15.28
C TRP A 943 56.06 -29.81 15.69
N GLU A 944 55.68 -31.09 15.79
CA GLU A 944 56.61 -32.18 16.15
C GLU A 944 57.74 -32.37 15.12
N GLN A 945 57.50 -32.03 13.86
CA GLN A 945 58.51 -32.01 12.79
C GLN A 945 59.42 -30.76 12.82
N GLY A 946 59.21 -29.82 13.74
CA GLY A 946 59.97 -28.57 13.84
C GLY A 946 59.53 -27.46 12.86
N ARG A 947 58.36 -27.60 12.23
CA ARG A 947 57.80 -26.65 11.25
C ARG A 947 56.84 -25.66 11.93
N GLY A 948 57.32 -24.97 12.95
CA GLY A 948 56.49 -24.16 13.87
C GLY A 948 55.63 -23.07 13.19
N HIS A 949 56.15 -22.34 12.19
CA HIS A 949 55.35 -21.32 11.49
C HIS A 949 54.22 -21.89 10.62
N GLU A 950 54.37 -23.11 10.11
CA GLU A 950 53.30 -23.76 9.35
C GLU A 950 52.22 -24.29 10.29
N ALA A 951 52.61 -24.79 11.48
CA ALA A 951 51.69 -25.15 12.54
C ALA A 951 50.87 -23.94 13.02
N GLU A 952 51.54 -22.83 13.35
CA GLU A 952 50.90 -21.58 13.78
C GLU A 952 49.84 -21.10 12.78
N LYS A 953 50.17 -21.10 11.48
CA LYS A 953 49.24 -20.67 10.43
C LYS A 953 47.96 -21.51 10.40
N LEU A 954 48.09 -22.84 10.55
CA LEU A 954 46.94 -23.74 10.59
C LEU A 954 46.14 -23.59 11.89
N GLU A 955 46.81 -23.45 13.03
CA GLU A 955 46.17 -23.29 14.34
C GLU A 955 45.37 -21.98 14.44
N VAL A 956 45.91 -20.86 13.95
CA VAL A 956 45.18 -19.59 13.86
C VAL A 956 43.90 -19.75 13.03
N GLN A 957 44.03 -20.37 11.85
CA GLN A 957 42.89 -20.62 10.96
C GLN A 957 41.82 -21.48 11.65
N VAL A 958 42.23 -22.57 12.30
CA VAL A 958 41.31 -23.49 12.98
C VAL A 958 40.64 -22.81 14.17
N MET A 959 41.39 -22.10 15.01
CA MET A 959 40.85 -21.39 16.18
C MET A 959 39.82 -20.33 15.77
N GLU A 960 40.13 -19.49 14.78
CA GLU A 960 39.19 -18.47 14.30
C GLU A 960 37.93 -19.11 13.70
N THR A 961 38.08 -20.16 12.90
CA THR A 961 36.94 -20.85 12.27
C THR A 961 36.08 -21.56 13.31
N MET A 962 36.67 -22.30 14.26
CA MET A 962 35.94 -22.98 15.34
C MET A 962 35.22 -21.97 16.24
N LYS A 963 35.84 -20.83 16.53
CA LYS A 963 35.20 -19.75 17.30
C LYS A 963 33.96 -19.18 16.59
N ILE A 964 33.99 -19.10 15.26
CA ILE A 964 32.83 -18.66 14.45
C ILE A 964 31.75 -19.75 14.39
N VAL A 965 32.13 -21.01 14.19
CA VAL A 965 31.20 -22.11 13.90
C VAL A 965 30.59 -22.73 15.17
N LEU A 966 31.41 -22.96 16.20
CA LEU A 966 31.04 -23.66 17.43
C LEU A 966 30.90 -22.72 18.64
N GLY A 967 31.45 -21.51 18.54
CA GLY A 967 31.54 -20.55 19.64
C GLY A 967 32.85 -20.64 20.43
N ALA A 968 33.14 -19.59 21.20
CA ALA A 968 34.37 -19.48 21.98
C ALA A 968 34.44 -20.43 23.19
N GLU A 969 33.28 -20.86 23.68
CA GLU A 969 33.13 -21.71 24.87
C GLU A 969 33.20 -23.21 24.57
N HIS A 970 33.17 -23.59 23.29
CA HIS A 970 33.17 -24.99 22.89
C HIS A 970 34.46 -25.70 23.34
N PRO A 971 34.38 -26.93 23.91
CA PRO A 971 35.56 -27.68 24.39
C PRO A 971 36.71 -27.76 23.38
N ASP A 972 36.39 -27.98 22.10
CA ASP A 972 37.39 -28.04 21.04
C ASP A 972 37.98 -26.67 20.66
N THR A 973 37.18 -25.60 20.72
CA THR A 973 37.70 -24.24 20.53
C THR A 973 38.70 -23.92 21.65
N LEU A 974 38.39 -24.30 22.89
CA LEU A 974 39.29 -24.12 24.03
C LEU A 974 40.58 -24.95 23.87
N THR A 975 40.48 -26.18 23.38
CA THR A 975 41.65 -27.01 23.08
C THR A 975 42.52 -26.38 21.98
N SER A 976 41.90 -25.87 20.92
CA SER A 976 42.60 -25.15 19.84
C SER A 976 43.27 -23.86 20.34
N MET A 977 42.60 -23.10 21.23
CA MET A 977 43.18 -21.93 21.90
C MET A 977 44.40 -22.30 22.75
N ALA A 978 44.32 -23.40 23.52
CA ALA A 978 45.44 -23.86 24.33
C ALA A 978 46.63 -24.27 23.46
N ASN A 979 46.41 -25.04 22.39
CA ASN A 979 47.46 -25.47 21.46
C ASN A 979 48.16 -24.27 20.81
N LEU A 980 47.39 -23.31 20.27
CA LEU A 980 47.95 -22.09 19.68
C LEU A 980 48.75 -21.27 20.71
N ALA A 981 48.28 -21.19 21.96
CA ALA A 981 49.01 -20.51 23.02
C ALA A 981 50.35 -21.20 23.31
N HIS A 982 50.40 -22.54 23.33
CA HIS A 982 51.65 -23.30 23.49
C HIS A 982 52.61 -23.06 22.32
N THR A 983 52.11 -23.04 21.09
CA THR A 983 52.91 -22.72 19.89
C THR A 983 53.49 -21.31 19.98
N TRP A 984 52.68 -20.31 20.37
CA TRP A 984 53.16 -18.93 20.56
C TRP A 984 54.17 -18.79 21.68
N GLU A 985 54.03 -19.51 22.80
CA GLU A 985 55.03 -19.52 23.88
C GLU A 985 56.37 -20.03 23.36
N ALA A 986 56.36 -21.13 22.61
CA ALA A 986 57.56 -21.74 22.08
C ALA A 986 58.19 -20.94 20.91
N LEU A 987 57.41 -20.17 20.16
CA LEU A 987 57.89 -19.22 19.15
C LEU A 987 58.37 -17.87 19.76
N GLY A 988 58.16 -17.66 21.06
CA GLY A 988 58.60 -16.45 21.77
C GLY A 988 57.60 -15.29 21.79
N ASN A 989 56.37 -15.49 21.29
CA ASN A 989 55.27 -14.52 21.33
C ASN A 989 54.58 -14.57 22.71
N LEU A 990 55.34 -14.27 23.77
CA LEU A 990 54.96 -14.58 25.15
C LEU A 990 53.70 -13.85 25.64
N GLN A 991 53.49 -12.59 25.25
CA GLN A 991 52.33 -11.82 25.72
C GLN A 991 51.02 -12.34 25.09
N ASP A 992 51.01 -12.59 23.79
CA ASP A 992 49.84 -13.13 23.09
C ASP A 992 49.50 -14.54 23.58
N ALA A 993 50.52 -15.37 23.86
CA ALA A 993 50.36 -16.68 24.48
C ALA A 993 49.71 -16.59 25.87
N LEU A 994 50.17 -15.67 26.72
CA LEU A 994 49.61 -15.45 28.06
C LEU A 994 48.17 -14.93 28.02
N ASP A 995 47.87 -14.01 27.12
CA ASP A 995 46.52 -13.47 26.94
C ASP A 995 45.55 -14.57 26.48
N LEU A 996 45.98 -15.41 25.53
CA LEU A 996 45.17 -16.49 24.98
C LEU A 996 44.95 -17.62 25.99
N ILE A 997 46.01 -18.09 26.68
CA ILE A 997 45.88 -19.15 27.70
C ILE A 997 45.12 -18.65 28.94
N GLY A 998 45.26 -17.38 29.29
CA GLY A 998 44.50 -16.73 30.36
C GLY A 998 43.00 -16.79 30.09
N LYS A 999 42.59 -16.33 28.91
CA LYS A 999 41.20 -16.40 28.46
C LYS A 999 40.71 -17.85 28.34
N CYS A 1000 41.53 -18.75 27.82
CA CYS A 1000 41.20 -20.17 27.71
C CYS A 1000 40.96 -20.80 29.10
N SER A 1001 41.78 -20.48 30.09
CA SER A 1001 41.65 -21.00 31.46
C SER A 1001 40.39 -20.48 32.15
N GLU A 1002 40.03 -19.22 31.96
CA GLU A 1002 38.79 -18.64 32.46
C GLU A 1002 37.56 -19.36 31.89
N LEU A 1003 37.46 -19.42 30.56
CA LEU A 1003 36.35 -20.07 29.86
C LEU A 1003 36.26 -21.57 30.17
N SER A 1004 37.40 -22.28 30.20
CA SER A 1004 37.42 -23.72 30.51
C SER A 1004 36.90 -24.00 31.92
N ARG A 1005 37.23 -23.13 32.90
CA ARG A 1005 36.75 -23.27 34.28
C ARG A 1005 35.26 -22.99 34.40
N GLU A 1006 34.75 -22.01 33.64
CA GLU A 1006 33.31 -21.66 33.62
C GLU A 1006 32.47 -22.75 32.95
N VAL A 1007 32.91 -23.24 31.78
CA VAL A 1007 32.12 -24.16 30.95
C VAL A 1007 32.24 -25.61 31.39
N LEU A 1008 33.47 -26.09 31.63
CA LEU A 1008 33.75 -27.51 31.94
C LEU A 1008 33.78 -27.78 33.45
N GLY A 1009 33.87 -26.72 34.25
CA GLY A 1009 34.07 -26.79 35.68
C GLY A 1009 35.56 -26.89 36.08
N PRO A 1010 35.88 -26.54 37.34
CA PRO A 1010 37.26 -26.45 37.83
C PRO A 1010 37.98 -27.81 37.92
N ASP A 1011 37.21 -28.90 37.99
CA ASP A 1011 37.76 -30.25 38.17
C ASP A 1011 38.04 -30.96 36.83
N HIS A 1012 37.61 -30.39 35.71
CA HIS A 1012 37.84 -30.97 34.39
C HIS A 1012 39.34 -31.00 34.03
N PRO A 1013 39.86 -32.10 33.45
CA PRO A 1013 41.29 -32.22 33.11
C PRO A 1013 41.83 -31.06 32.25
N ALA A 1014 41.07 -30.61 31.25
CA ALA A 1014 41.45 -29.49 30.39
C ALA A 1014 41.51 -28.15 31.13
N ALA A 1015 40.57 -27.88 32.05
CA ALA A 1015 40.57 -26.66 32.86
C ALA A 1015 41.76 -26.64 33.83
N ARG A 1016 42.09 -27.79 34.43
CA ARG A 1016 43.29 -27.93 35.27
C ARG A 1016 44.58 -27.76 34.48
N SER A 1017 44.64 -28.30 33.26
CA SER A 1017 45.82 -28.21 32.39
C SER A 1017 46.11 -26.77 31.96
N THR A 1018 45.08 -26.06 31.48
CA THR A 1018 45.21 -24.65 31.07
C THR A 1018 45.56 -23.74 32.23
N PHE A 1019 44.94 -23.97 33.41
CA PHE A 1019 45.28 -23.24 34.64
C PHE A 1019 46.73 -23.48 35.08
N ARG A 1020 47.20 -24.73 35.08
CA ARG A 1020 48.60 -25.05 35.41
C ARG A 1020 49.58 -24.41 34.43
N SER A 1021 49.23 -24.41 33.14
CA SER A 1021 50.06 -23.79 32.10
C SER A 1021 50.16 -22.28 32.31
N LEU A 1022 49.02 -21.62 32.58
CA LEU A 1022 48.97 -20.21 32.93
C LEU A 1022 49.81 -19.88 34.18
N ASP A 1023 49.62 -20.62 35.28
CA ASP A 1023 50.37 -20.37 36.54
C ASP A 1023 51.88 -20.59 36.35
N ASN A 1024 52.26 -21.66 35.64
CA ASN A 1024 53.66 -21.93 35.32
C ASN A 1024 54.28 -20.81 34.47
N TRP A 1025 53.55 -20.28 33.48
CA TRP A 1025 54.07 -19.23 32.60
C TRP A 1025 54.15 -17.88 33.29
N ILE A 1026 53.17 -17.52 34.14
CA ILE A 1026 53.26 -16.32 34.99
C ILE A 1026 54.50 -16.40 35.89
N ASN A 1027 54.71 -17.55 36.53
CA ASN A 1027 55.86 -17.77 37.41
C ASN A 1027 57.21 -17.77 36.66
N LYS A 1028 57.24 -18.31 35.43
CA LYS A 1028 58.45 -18.40 34.60
C LYS A 1028 58.85 -17.07 33.97
N TYR A 1029 57.88 -16.28 33.52
CA TYR A 1029 58.11 -15.07 32.71
C TYR A 1029 57.90 -13.75 33.47
N GLY A 1030 57.19 -13.76 34.60
CA GLY A 1030 56.87 -12.54 35.36
C GLY A 1030 55.93 -11.57 34.62
N LEU A 1031 55.21 -12.07 33.62
CA LEU A 1031 54.22 -11.35 32.81
C LEU A 1031 52.81 -11.81 33.19
N TYR A 1032 51.82 -10.92 33.05
CA TYR A 1032 50.43 -11.21 33.37
C TYR A 1032 49.53 -11.06 32.13
N PRO A 1033 48.42 -11.82 32.02
CA PRO A 1033 47.44 -11.62 30.95
C PRO A 1033 46.82 -10.22 31.01
N ASN A 1034 46.54 -9.62 29.86
CA ASN A 1034 45.84 -8.33 29.74
C ASN A 1034 44.32 -8.42 29.99
N CYS A 1035 43.78 -9.62 30.21
CA CYS A 1035 42.37 -9.82 30.53
C CYS A 1035 41.99 -9.17 31.88
N THR A 1036 40.79 -8.59 31.94
CA THR A 1036 40.21 -8.02 33.17
C THR A 1036 40.25 -9.03 34.30
N ALA A 1037 41.02 -8.72 35.35
CA ALA A 1037 41.25 -9.58 36.49
C ALA A 1037 39.98 -10.29 37.00
N PRO A 1038 39.95 -11.63 37.11
CA PRO A 1038 39.11 -12.25 38.11
C PRO A 1038 39.73 -11.91 39.48
N ALA A 1039 38.87 -11.62 40.46
CA ALA A 1039 39.28 -11.32 41.82
C ALA A 1039 40.37 -12.30 42.30
N ALA A 1040 41.46 -11.75 42.84
CA ALA A 1040 42.61 -12.51 43.32
C ALA A 1040 42.16 -13.74 44.14
N PRO A 1041 42.77 -14.91 43.96
CA PRO A 1041 42.46 -16.05 44.80
C PRO A 1041 42.83 -15.69 46.24
N THR A 1042 41.85 -15.73 47.14
CA THR A 1042 42.12 -15.65 48.57
C THR A 1042 43.01 -16.83 48.96
N GLU A 1043 43.93 -16.61 49.91
CA GLU A 1043 44.93 -17.57 50.41
C GLU A 1043 44.39 -18.95 50.84
N ILE A 1044 43.07 -19.12 50.87
CA ILE A 1044 42.37 -20.36 51.19
C ILE A 1044 42.44 -21.38 50.04
N GLN A 1045 42.60 -20.97 48.77
CA GLN A 1045 42.66 -21.92 47.64
C GLN A 1045 44.06 -22.52 47.38
N ARG A 1046 45.13 -21.98 47.99
CA ARG A 1046 46.48 -22.56 47.90
C ARG A 1046 46.69 -23.80 48.78
N SER A 1047 45.80 -24.09 49.73
CA SER A 1047 45.98 -25.19 50.70
C SER A 1047 45.24 -26.49 50.38
N GLN A 1048 44.44 -26.54 49.30
CA GLN A 1048 43.74 -27.76 48.87
C GLN A 1048 44.42 -28.52 47.72
N TYR A 1049 45.58 -28.04 47.24
CA TYR A 1049 46.31 -28.64 46.11
C TYR A 1049 47.80 -28.89 46.42
N LEU A 1050 48.13 -29.18 47.68
CA LEU A 1050 49.38 -29.86 48.06
C LEU A 1050 49.08 -31.28 48.52
#